data_AF-A0A087N815-F1
#
_entry.id   AF-A0A087N815-F1
#
_cell.length_a   1.000
_cell.length_b   1.000
_cell.length_c   1.000
_cell.angle_alpha   90.00
_cell.angle_beta   90.00
_cell.angle_gamma   90.00
#
_symmetry.space_group_name_H-M   'P 1'
#
loop_
_entity.id
_entity.type
_entity.pdbx_description
1 polymer ?
#
loop_
_entity_poly.entity_id
_entity_poly.type
_entity_poly.pdbx_seq_one_letter_code
_entity_poly.pdbx_strand_id
1 'polypeptide(L)'
;MAVTFGSPGDDAFNGTDGDDEIYGWTGADIIYGNGGNDKLWSGTVDPYAGATIDWTGVDIGLEHDQIFGGDGDDIIGVGTGDDVDGGAGTDRLYYSFYGATDGVTISTSQFLGEAPRIVAGGTIRNIEIVVQLEGSSASDVIDAATQSERITIFAGDGFDSVTAHDSSVTLYGGAGDDRFFSGTAADFFSGGEGTDTVDYSRYGQGVTVTLGQSNWGEGPDGDQFVDVEQVVGSAHADTISGNDQANNLEGGDGDDSLFGLGGDDLMFGGAGNDQMMGGDGGDTLFGDAGDDRMSGEAGNDYLVGGSGNDQLSGGDGDDELSGGQGNDLLEGGRDNDTIYGGIGDDVVRGNDGDDKLYGDGVISSTGDGDDLIEGGNGNDLIRGGGGDDTLYGDSGNDDLAGGSGSDVIYGGDGDDWIDGFGEYGYGLDEHPDILFGGAGNDRISISYGDSADGGIGDDSLFVNFYSGATSGVSADLTLLTNGGSLNIGGGTLSGFEYVSGLSLTQFDDVVVAGAVRSAAEGISIDGWGGNDDLTGSLGVDMIYGGDGDDILRGGLGRNSEVSPGLDRLFGEAGNDTILIDRDGAFAFGGEGDDRIIGGDGDDEIQGDNGDDVLSGGGGNDALAGGDGVDSLQGGSGDDILDGGAGDDRLLPGTGHNIVDGGDGFDTVVLTGGVASYSYLVSGASTFVIGEEGASRIVNVEHVAFANEALGSADLAGSLSAFDGLRYIAGYGDLIAAFGPDADSATAHYVASGFAEGRDAKEFDVLDYIAGYDDLIAAFGTDTQAATRHYIDGGFVEGRSDALFDGLQYIASYGDLIEAFGTDADAGARHFIQGGRDEGRSDDLFDGLQYVASHGDLIGAIGTDVEAAAEHFIKNGYGEGRMADDFDGLRYIASNADLIVALGDDDDAAARHYILAGQQEGRDVDGFDALAYAAANPDLAAAFGTDVDALTEHYIDTGYFEHRVVAPGADMFMAA
;
A
#
# COMPACT_ATOMS: atom_id res chain seq x y z
N MET A 1 -38.79 91.53 -9.39
CA MET A 1 -39.26 90.23 -9.90
C MET A 1 -40.56 90.39 -10.65
N ALA A 2 -40.48 90.71 -11.94
CA ALA A 2 -41.48 90.25 -12.89
C ALA A 2 -41.07 88.86 -13.36
N VAL A 3 -42.01 87.91 -13.39
CA VAL A 3 -41.79 86.59 -13.98
C VAL A 3 -42.42 86.59 -15.37
N THR A 4 -41.63 86.30 -16.40
CA THR A 4 -42.07 86.29 -17.81
C THR A 4 -41.88 84.90 -18.41
N PHE A 5 -42.95 84.35 -19.00
CA PHE A 5 -42.91 83.06 -19.69
C PHE A 5 -43.10 83.25 -21.19
N GLY A 6 -42.32 82.54 -21.99
CA GLY A 6 -42.46 82.50 -23.44
C GLY A 6 -43.69 81.78 -23.97
N SER A 7 -43.91 81.92 -25.28
CA SER A 7 -44.87 81.15 -26.07
C SER A 7 -44.10 80.18 -26.98
N PRO A 8 -44.74 79.14 -27.55
CA PRO A 8 -44.02 78.26 -28.48
C PRO A 8 -43.64 78.97 -29.78
N GLY A 9 -42.34 79.04 -30.09
CA GLY A 9 -41.71 79.58 -31.30
C GLY A 9 -40.62 80.63 -31.01
N ASP A 10 -39.82 81.02 -32.01
CA ASP A 10 -38.74 82.03 -31.87
C ASP A 10 -39.28 83.38 -31.35
N ASP A 11 -39.03 83.66 -30.08
CA ASP A 11 -39.50 84.84 -29.36
C ASP A 11 -38.32 85.71 -28.88
N ALA A 12 -38.60 86.98 -28.59
CA ALA A 12 -37.62 87.91 -28.02
C ALA A 12 -38.17 88.53 -26.73
N PHE A 13 -37.47 88.31 -25.63
CA PHE A 13 -37.84 88.74 -24.29
C PHE A 13 -36.92 89.84 -23.80
N ASN A 14 -37.50 90.86 -23.17
CA ASN A 14 -36.75 92.01 -22.68
C ASN A 14 -37.17 92.33 -21.24
N GLY A 15 -36.23 92.17 -20.32
CA GLY A 15 -36.35 92.52 -18.92
C GLY A 15 -36.48 94.03 -18.68
N THR A 16 -36.55 94.38 -17.41
CA THR A 16 -36.62 95.74 -16.89
C THR A 16 -35.28 96.15 -16.28
N ASP A 17 -35.20 97.32 -15.64
CA ASP A 17 -33.98 97.76 -14.94
C ASP A 17 -33.92 97.25 -13.47
N GLY A 18 -34.64 96.18 -13.13
CA GLY A 18 -34.49 95.53 -11.82
C GLY A 18 -34.81 94.05 -11.89
N ASP A 19 -34.46 93.29 -10.83
CA ASP A 19 -34.42 91.83 -10.81
C ASP A 19 -35.62 91.15 -11.49
N ASP A 20 -35.36 90.43 -12.57
CA ASP A 20 -36.34 89.72 -13.39
C ASP A 20 -36.05 88.22 -13.48
N GLU A 21 -37.07 87.45 -13.85
CA GLU A 21 -36.97 86.00 -14.05
C GLU A 21 -37.67 85.63 -15.37
N ILE A 22 -36.90 85.14 -16.34
CA ILE A 22 -37.31 84.99 -17.75
C ILE A 22 -37.01 83.58 -18.26
N TYR A 23 -37.97 82.99 -18.98
CA TYR A 23 -37.90 81.64 -19.56
C TYR A 23 -38.25 81.65 -21.06
N GLY A 24 -37.37 81.12 -21.92
CA GLY A 24 -37.47 81.13 -23.40
C GLY A 24 -38.61 80.27 -23.98
N TRP A 25 -38.81 79.05 -23.46
CA TRP A 25 -39.79 78.03 -23.91
C TRP A 25 -39.23 77.08 -24.98
N THR A 26 -39.78 77.05 -26.20
CA THR A 26 -39.34 76.15 -27.29
C THR A 26 -39.19 76.98 -28.55
N GLY A 27 -38.08 76.86 -29.27
CA GLY A 27 -37.70 77.69 -30.41
C GLY A 27 -36.36 78.38 -30.19
N ALA A 28 -35.82 79.06 -31.22
CA ALA A 28 -34.57 79.82 -31.07
C ALA A 28 -34.87 81.23 -30.53
N ASP A 29 -34.72 81.40 -29.22
CA ASP A 29 -35.12 82.57 -28.46
C ASP A 29 -34.00 83.57 -28.20
N ILE A 30 -34.37 84.83 -27.99
CA ILE A 30 -33.44 85.90 -27.58
C ILE A 30 -33.91 86.52 -26.27
N ILE A 31 -33.08 86.43 -25.22
CA ILE A 31 -33.41 86.91 -23.87
C ILE A 31 -32.45 88.04 -23.47
N TYR A 32 -33.00 89.18 -23.02
CA TYR A 32 -32.25 90.29 -22.46
C TYR A 32 -32.68 90.55 -21.00
N GLY A 33 -31.77 90.49 -20.04
CA GLY A 33 -32.02 90.89 -18.63
C GLY A 33 -32.07 92.42 -18.48
N ASN A 34 -31.07 93.11 -19.05
CA ASN A 34 -30.80 94.55 -18.98
C ASN A 34 -30.12 94.99 -17.69
N GLY A 35 -30.84 95.18 -16.60
CA GLY A 35 -30.26 95.70 -15.37
C GLY A 35 -30.95 95.14 -14.15
N GLY A 36 -30.19 94.85 -13.09
CA GLY A 36 -30.70 94.12 -11.92
C GLY A 36 -30.04 92.76 -11.83
N ASN A 37 -30.35 91.99 -10.78
CA ASN A 37 -29.82 90.63 -10.65
C ASN A 37 -30.86 89.64 -11.19
N ASP A 38 -30.70 89.24 -12.45
CA ASP A 38 -31.70 88.53 -13.22
C ASP A 38 -31.49 87.01 -13.21
N LYS A 39 -32.56 86.27 -13.50
CA LYS A 39 -32.55 84.82 -13.72
C LYS A 39 -33.06 84.50 -15.12
N LEU A 40 -32.18 84.04 -16.00
CA LEU A 40 -32.46 83.87 -17.43
C LEU A 40 -32.27 82.40 -17.82
N TRP A 41 -33.29 81.81 -18.45
CA TRP A 41 -33.27 80.39 -18.83
C TRP A 41 -33.72 80.23 -20.28
N SER A 42 -32.98 79.49 -21.12
CA SER A 42 -33.45 79.16 -22.48
C SER A 42 -34.68 78.26 -22.48
N GLY A 43 -34.76 77.29 -21.56
CA GLY A 43 -35.87 76.31 -21.49
C GLY A 43 -36.98 76.59 -20.46
N THR A 44 -37.93 75.65 -20.33
CA THR A 44 -39.00 75.68 -19.30
C THR A 44 -38.58 75.15 -17.95
N VAL A 45 -38.90 75.89 -16.88
CA VAL A 45 -38.90 75.40 -15.48
C VAL A 45 -40.32 75.48 -14.93
N ASP A 46 -40.83 74.41 -14.29
CA ASP A 46 -42.08 74.48 -13.52
C ASP A 46 -41.81 75.17 -12.16
N PRO A 47 -42.31 76.40 -11.92
CA PRO A 47 -42.03 77.14 -10.68
C PRO A 47 -42.85 76.68 -9.47
N TYR A 48 -43.71 75.65 -9.59
CA TYR A 48 -44.61 75.21 -8.51
C TYR A 48 -44.20 73.91 -7.81
N ALA A 49 -43.07 73.29 -8.16
CA ALA A 49 -42.53 72.16 -7.42
C ALA A 49 -41.83 72.64 -6.14
N GLY A 50 -42.56 72.64 -5.01
CA GLY A 50 -42.07 73.09 -3.70
C GLY A 50 -41.07 72.12 -3.03
N ALA A 51 -39.87 71.99 -3.59
CA ALA A 51 -38.65 71.45 -3.00
C ALA A 51 -37.48 71.85 -3.93
N THR A 52 -36.23 71.70 -3.48
CA THR A 52 -34.97 71.85 -4.26
C THR A 52 -35.16 71.60 -5.75
N ILE A 53 -34.72 72.54 -6.60
CA ILE A 53 -34.91 72.41 -8.04
C ILE A 53 -34.11 71.17 -8.50
N ASP A 54 -34.84 70.14 -8.88
CA ASP A 54 -34.31 68.93 -9.51
C ASP A 54 -34.27 69.22 -11.01
N TRP A 55 -33.05 69.44 -11.52
CA TRP A 55 -32.77 69.82 -12.89
C TRP A 55 -32.54 68.60 -13.80
N THR A 56 -32.61 67.38 -13.25
CA THR A 56 -32.39 66.16 -14.02
C THR A 56 -33.42 66.01 -15.15
N GLY A 57 -32.94 65.98 -16.39
CA GLY A 57 -33.77 65.72 -17.58
C GLY A 57 -34.60 66.90 -18.10
N VAL A 58 -34.19 68.15 -17.82
CA VAL A 58 -34.85 69.34 -18.37
C VAL A 58 -34.33 69.63 -19.78
N ASP A 59 -35.23 69.55 -20.76
CA ASP A 59 -34.99 70.00 -22.14
C ASP A 59 -34.70 71.50 -22.14
N ILE A 60 -33.41 71.85 -22.31
CA ILE A 60 -32.95 73.21 -22.61
C ILE A 60 -32.70 73.40 -24.12
N GLY A 61 -33.25 72.50 -24.96
CA GLY A 61 -33.26 72.59 -26.42
C GLY A 61 -31.96 72.14 -27.10
N LEU A 62 -32.07 71.46 -28.24
CA LEU A 62 -31.03 71.42 -29.29
C LEU A 62 -31.03 72.71 -30.14
N GLU A 63 -31.69 73.74 -29.63
CA GLU A 63 -31.99 74.99 -30.30
C GLU A 63 -30.80 75.95 -30.09
N HIS A 64 -30.76 77.08 -30.80
CA HIS A 64 -29.62 78.02 -30.71
C HIS A 64 -30.11 79.34 -30.14
N ASP A 65 -30.19 79.40 -28.82
CA ASP A 65 -30.70 80.56 -28.10
C ASP A 65 -29.61 81.60 -27.85
N GLN A 66 -30.04 82.85 -27.62
CA GLN A 66 -29.13 83.96 -27.33
C GLN A 66 -29.55 84.66 -26.05
N ILE A 67 -28.69 84.60 -25.03
CA ILE A 67 -28.97 85.19 -23.72
C ILE A 67 -27.95 86.28 -23.38
N PHE A 68 -28.48 87.44 -23.00
CA PHE A 68 -27.71 88.62 -22.59
C PHE A 68 -28.14 89.02 -21.18
N GLY A 69 -27.27 88.85 -20.17
CA GLY A 69 -27.53 89.21 -18.78
C GLY A 69 -27.73 90.72 -18.62
N GLY A 70 -26.65 91.49 -18.77
CA GLY A 70 -26.72 92.95 -18.73
C GLY A 70 -25.87 93.52 -17.61
N ASP A 71 -26.39 94.48 -16.85
CA ASP A 71 -25.73 95.01 -15.65
C ASP A 71 -26.29 94.30 -14.40
N GLY A 72 -25.46 93.63 -13.60
CA GLY A 72 -25.88 92.99 -12.36
C GLY A 72 -25.20 91.64 -12.12
N ASP A 73 -25.53 90.98 -11.02
CA ASP A 73 -25.05 89.61 -10.77
C ASP A 73 -26.13 88.62 -11.24
N ASP A 74 -26.02 88.15 -12.47
CA ASP A 74 -27.06 87.36 -13.13
C ASP A 74 -26.87 85.84 -12.96
N ILE A 75 -27.97 85.09 -13.07
CA ILE A 75 -27.99 83.63 -13.13
C ILE A 75 -28.54 83.23 -14.49
N ILE A 76 -27.75 82.49 -15.26
CA ILE A 76 -28.06 82.10 -16.63
C ILE A 76 -28.04 80.58 -16.74
N GLY A 77 -29.09 79.98 -17.29
CA GLY A 77 -29.14 78.55 -17.58
C GLY A 77 -29.41 78.25 -19.04
N VAL A 78 -28.52 77.44 -19.64
CA VAL A 78 -28.49 77.18 -21.09
C VAL A 78 -28.13 75.75 -21.45
N GLY A 79 -28.49 75.37 -22.68
CA GLY A 79 -28.17 74.08 -23.28
C GLY A 79 -26.96 74.12 -24.21
N THR A 80 -26.66 72.94 -24.75
CA THR A 80 -25.62 72.73 -25.75
C THR A 80 -25.89 73.55 -27.01
N GLY A 81 -24.92 74.37 -27.43
CA GLY A 81 -25.02 75.18 -28.65
C GLY A 81 -25.46 76.63 -28.46
N ASP A 82 -25.96 77.04 -27.29
CA ASP A 82 -26.45 78.39 -27.01
C ASP A 82 -25.36 79.48 -26.96
N ASP A 83 -25.71 80.72 -27.34
CA ASP A 83 -24.87 81.92 -27.18
C ASP A 83 -25.20 82.63 -25.86
N VAL A 84 -24.18 82.86 -25.02
CA VAL A 84 -24.32 83.52 -23.70
C VAL A 84 -23.35 84.69 -23.55
N ASP A 85 -23.89 85.80 -23.06
CA ASP A 85 -23.14 86.98 -22.62
C ASP A 85 -23.66 87.44 -21.25
N GLY A 86 -22.94 87.15 -20.16
CA GLY A 86 -23.37 87.54 -18.81
C GLY A 86 -23.44 89.06 -18.63
N GLY A 87 -22.49 89.78 -19.24
CA GLY A 87 -22.45 91.24 -19.20
C GLY A 87 -21.53 91.76 -18.10
N ALA A 88 -22.03 92.59 -17.21
CA ALA A 88 -21.26 93.28 -16.20
C ALA A 88 -21.73 92.92 -14.79
N GLY A 89 -20.93 92.14 -14.08
CA GLY A 89 -21.13 91.80 -12.68
C GLY A 89 -20.41 90.52 -12.34
N THR A 90 -20.97 89.72 -11.43
CA THR A 90 -20.53 88.34 -11.16
C THR A 90 -21.61 87.37 -11.59
N ASP A 91 -21.47 86.86 -12.81
CA ASP A 91 -22.49 86.08 -13.49
C ASP A 91 -22.27 84.57 -13.30
N ARG A 92 -23.37 83.85 -13.06
CA ARG A 92 -23.43 82.42 -12.74
C ARG A 92 -24.07 81.62 -13.86
N LEU A 93 -23.39 80.57 -14.31
CA LEU A 93 -23.84 79.70 -15.40
C LEU A 93 -24.28 78.32 -14.92
N TYR A 94 -25.44 77.88 -15.39
CA TYR A 94 -25.90 76.48 -15.39
C TYR A 94 -25.87 76.01 -16.84
N TYR A 95 -25.13 74.95 -17.15
CA TYR A 95 -24.96 74.48 -18.53
C TYR A 95 -25.29 72.99 -18.66
N SER A 96 -26.08 72.61 -19.66
CA SER A 96 -26.43 71.21 -19.90
C SER A 96 -25.97 70.73 -21.28
N PHE A 97 -25.24 69.62 -21.28
CA PHE A 97 -24.90 68.82 -22.46
C PHE A 97 -25.94 67.72 -22.72
N TYR A 98 -27.04 67.70 -21.98
CA TYR A 98 -28.12 66.73 -22.14
C TYR A 98 -28.64 66.72 -23.59
N GLY A 99 -28.69 65.54 -24.19
CA GLY A 99 -29.07 65.35 -25.60
C GLY A 99 -27.90 65.42 -26.61
N ALA A 100 -26.67 65.71 -26.18
CA ALA A 100 -25.49 65.43 -26.98
C ALA A 100 -25.36 63.91 -27.22
N THR A 101 -25.06 63.50 -28.46
CA THR A 101 -24.98 62.07 -28.84
C THR A 101 -23.60 61.47 -28.68
N ASP A 102 -22.57 62.31 -28.55
CA ASP A 102 -21.17 61.93 -28.37
C ASP A 102 -20.70 62.49 -27.02
N GLY A 103 -19.75 61.79 -26.39
CA GLY A 103 -19.15 62.23 -25.14
C GLY A 103 -18.43 63.58 -25.28
N VAL A 104 -18.47 64.39 -24.22
CA VAL A 104 -17.89 65.73 -24.18
C VAL A 104 -16.56 65.74 -23.45
N THR A 105 -15.61 66.51 -23.98
CA THR A 105 -14.36 66.82 -23.26
C THR A 105 -14.32 68.32 -23.01
N ILE A 106 -14.48 68.72 -21.76
CA ILE A 106 -14.69 70.12 -21.39
C ILE A 106 -13.88 70.49 -20.15
N SER A 107 -13.41 71.73 -20.10
CA SER A 107 -12.87 72.36 -18.90
C SER A 107 -13.73 73.55 -18.51
N THR A 108 -14.06 73.70 -17.23
CA THR A 108 -14.86 74.85 -16.74
C THR A 108 -14.21 76.18 -17.11
N SER A 109 -12.88 76.21 -17.22
CA SER A 109 -12.10 77.37 -17.68
C SER A 109 -12.46 77.85 -19.10
N GLN A 110 -13.14 77.03 -19.91
CA GLN A 110 -13.62 77.38 -21.24
C GLN A 110 -14.90 78.22 -21.22
N PHE A 111 -15.64 78.24 -20.13
CA PHE A 111 -16.82 79.10 -19.95
C PHE A 111 -16.43 80.47 -19.41
N LEU A 112 -15.28 80.58 -18.73
CA LEU A 112 -14.93 81.74 -17.92
C LEU A 112 -14.21 82.87 -18.69
N GLY A 113 -14.58 84.10 -18.33
CA GLY A 113 -13.89 85.35 -18.69
C GLY A 113 -14.53 86.17 -19.82
N GLU A 114 -13.99 87.38 -20.04
CA GLU A 114 -14.59 88.38 -20.94
C GLU A 114 -14.51 88.03 -22.45
N ALA A 115 -13.55 87.19 -22.84
CA ALA A 115 -13.33 86.87 -24.25
C ALA A 115 -14.37 85.85 -24.74
N PRO A 116 -14.97 86.04 -25.92
CA PRO A 116 -15.86 85.05 -26.52
C PRO A 116 -15.12 83.74 -26.81
N ARG A 117 -15.65 82.65 -26.27
CA ARG A 117 -15.16 81.27 -26.42
C ARG A 117 -16.25 80.41 -27.03
N ILE A 118 -15.84 79.46 -27.86
CA ILE A 118 -16.77 78.50 -28.45
C ILE A 118 -16.83 77.27 -27.55
N VAL A 119 -18.03 76.95 -27.07
CA VAL A 119 -18.31 75.78 -26.24
C VAL A 119 -19.50 75.05 -26.84
N ALA A 120 -19.34 73.76 -27.15
CA ALA A 120 -20.39 72.92 -27.75
C ALA A 120 -21.08 73.49 -29.02
N GLY A 121 -20.45 74.44 -29.72
CA GLY A 121 -21.00 75.10 -30.92
C GLY A 121 -21.61 76.48 -30.67
N GLY A 122 -21.85 76.85 -29.42
CA GLY A 122 -22.30 78.19 -29.00
C GLY A 122 -21.16 79.11 -28.56
N THR A 123 -21.44 80.41 -28.45
CA THR A 123 -20.46 81.44 -28.02
C THR A 123 -20.74 81.90 -26.60
N ILE A 124 -19.81 81.67 -25.66
CA ILE A 124 -19.92 82.06 -24.24
C ILE A 124 -18.89 83.13 -23.89
N ARG A 125 -19.30 84.16 -23.14
CA ARG A 125 -18.42 85.21 -22.58
C ARG A 125 -19.01 85.87 -21.34
N ASN A 126 -18.17 86.62 -20.63
CA ASN A 126 -18.54 87.40 -19.44
C ASN A 126 -19.26 86.51 -18.40
N ILE A 127 -18.67 85.36 -18.11
CA ILE A 127 -19.11 84.46 -17.04
C ILE A 127 -17.97 84.33 -16.05
N GLU A 128 -18.26 84.50 -14.76
CA GLU A 128 -17.28 84.40 -13.68
C GLU A 128 -17.35 83.06 -12.95
N ILE A 129 -18.52 82.41 -12.91
CA ILE A 129 -18.76 81.22 -12.11
C ILE A 129 -19.63 80.22 -12.89
N VAL A 130 -19.20 78.96 -12.97
CA VAL A 130 -20.05 77.85 -13.42
C VAL A 130 -20.57 77.14 -12.18
N VAL A 131 -21.89 77.17 -11.99
CA VAL A 131 -22.56 76.60 -10.81
C VAL A 131 -22.91 75.14 -11.03
N GLN A 132 -23.37 74.79 -12.23
CA GLN A 132 -23.77 73.42 -12.56
C GLN A 132 -23.37 73.05 -13.99
N LEU A 133 -22.89 71.82 -14.15
CA LEU A 133 -22.75 71.15 -15.44
C LEU A 133 -23.57 69.86 -15.43
N GLU A 134 -24.30 69.62 -16.51
CA GLU A 134 -24.89 68.30 -16.80
C GLU A 134 -24.18 67.75 -18.04
N GLY A 135 -23.64 66.55 -17.94
CA GLY A 135 -23.00 65.84 -19.03
C GLY A 135 -23.99 65.23 -20.02
N SER A 136 -23.44 64.47 -20.95
CA SER A 136 -24.16 63.77 -21.99
C SER A 136 -24.59 62.37 -21.52
N SER A 137 -25.26 61.60 -22.38
CA SER A 137 -25.52 60.17 -22.10
C SER A 137 -24.36 59.26 -22.51
N ALA A 138 -23.17 59.81 -22.77
CA ALA A 138 -21.99 59.11 -23.25
C ALA A 138 -20.79 59.50 -22.38
N SER A 139 -19.69 58.75 -22.47
CA SER A 139 -18.48 58.98 -21.67
C SER A 139 -17.90 60.38 -21.84
N ASP A 140 -17.92 61.15 -20.75
CA ASP A 140 -17.48 62.52 -20.67
C ASP A 140 -16.15 62.65 -19.92
N VAL A 141 -15.41 63.72 -20.22
CA VAL A 141 -14.19 64.11 -19.52
C VAL A 141 -14.31 65.57 -19.11
N ILE A 142 -14.53 65.80 -17.82
CA ILE A 142 -14.83 67.12 -17.24
C ILE A 142 -13.68 67.56 -16.33
N ASP A 143 -12.98 68.59 -16.77
CA ASP A 143 -11.94 69.26 -16.00
C ASP A 143 -12.54 70.45 -15.24
N ALA A 144 -12.86 70.27 -13.95
CA ALA A 144 -13.43 71.30 -13.08
C ALA A 144 -12.36 72.28 -12.57
N ALA A 145 -11.70 72.96 -13.51
CA ALA A 145 -10.68 73.97 -13.25
C ALA A 145 -11.09 74.99 -12.19
N THR A 146 -10.12 75.46 -11.40
CA THR A 146 -10.27 76.28 -10.20
C THR A 146 -11.30 77.41 -10.32
N GLN A 147 -12.33 77.38 -9.48
CA GLN A 147 -13.36 78.43 -9.36
C GLN A 147 -13.47 78.95 -7.92
N SER A 148 -14.13 80.10 -7.74
CA SER A 148 -14.33 80.70 -6.40
C SER A 148 -15.50 80.11 -5.60
N GLU A 149 -16.37 79.33 -6.25
CA GLU A 149 -17.57 78.72 -5.65
C GLU A 149 -17.65 77.23 -5.98
N ARG A 150 -18.52 76.50 -5.26
CA ARG A 150 -18.76 75.08 -5.48
C ARG A 150 -19.51 74.85 -6.79
N ILE A 151 -19.08 73.84 -7.55
CA ILE A 151 -19.74 73.40 -8.78
C ILE A 151 -20.44 72.05 -8.55
N THR A 152 -21.68 71.92 -9.04
CA THR A 152 -22.39 70.65 -9.11
C THR A 152 -22.25 70.06 -10.51
N ILE A 153 -21.89 68.79 -10.62
CA ILE A 153 -21.73 68.08 -11.89
C ILE A 153 -22.63 66.85 -11.84
N PHE A 154 -23.49 66.70 -12.85
CA PHE A 154 -24.21 65.46 -13.13
C PHE A 154 -23.56 64.87 -14.37
N ALA A 155 -22.82 63.76 -14.26
CA ALA A 155 -21.97 63.30 -15.35
C ALA A 155 -22.78 62.56 -16.44
N GLY A 156 -23.66 61.63 -16.07
CA GLY A 156 -24.60 61.04 -17.01
C GLY A 156 -24.73 59.52 -16.88
N ASP A 157 -24.94 58.85 -18.02
CA ASP A 157 -25.00 57.38 -18.09
C ASP A 157 -23.68 56.78 -18.65
N GLY A 158 -22.67 57.61 -18.90
CA GLY A 158 -21.42 57.22 -19.54
C GLY A 158 -20.38 56.71 -18.54
N PHE A 159 -19.24 56.22 -19.06
CA PHE A 159 -18.03 56.11 -18.22
C PHE A 159 -17.38 57.49 -18.14
N ASP A 160 -17.64 58.23 -17.08
CA ASP A 160 -17.30 59.64 -16.98
C ASP A 160 -16.07 59.87 -16.11
N SER A 161 -15.26 60.85 -16.49
CA SER A 161 -14.04 61.21 -15.77
C SER A 161 -14.04 62.67 -15.37
N VAL A 162 -13.95 62.96 -14.07
CA VAL A 162 -14.02 64.33 -13.54
C VAL A 162 -12.79 64.66 -12.71
N THR A 163 -12.21 65.85 -12.89
CA THR A 163 -11.03 66.33 -12.12
C THR A 163 -11.34 67.64 -11.38
N ALA A 164 -11.19 67.69 -10.05
CA ALA A 164 -11.61 68.83 -9.20
C ALA A 164 -10.57 69.96 -9.00
N HIS A 165 -9.27 69.66 -9.08
CA HIS A 165 -8.15 70.60 -8.78
C HIS A 165 -8.23 71.28 -7.40
N ASP A 166 -8.65 72.54 -7.32
CA ASP A 166 -8.79 73.33 -6.09
C ASP A 166 -10.25 73.80 -5.88
N SER A 167 -11.14 73.40 -6.79
CA SER A 167 -12.57 73.74 -6.72
C SER A 167 -13.27 72.77 -5.80
N SER A 168 -14.26 73.23 -5.02
CA SER A 168 -15.18 72.30 -4.35
C SER A 168 -16.19 71.77 -5.38
N VAL A 169 -16.29 70.46 -5.53
CA VAL A 169 -17.13 69.76 -6.50
C VAL A 169 -18.20 68.93 -5.78
N THR A 170 -19.39 68.89 -6.33
CA THR A 170 -20.46 67.95 -5.97
C THR A 170 -20.78 67.16 -7.24
N LEU A 171 -20.23 65.96 -7.35
CA LEU A 171 -20.37 65.08 -8.49
C LEU A 171 -21.42 64.00 -8.23
N TYR A 172 -22.32 63.84 -9.18
CA TYR A 172 -23.19 62.68 -9.34
C TYR A 172 -22.75 61.99 -10.63
N GLY A 173 -22.14 60.82 -10.53
CA GLY A 173 -21.67 60.01 -11.67
C GLY A 173 -22.86 59.59 -12.53
N GLY A 174 -23.73 58.76 -11.96
CA GLY A 174 -24.98 58.34 -12.57
C GLY A 174 -24.97 56.85 -12.86
N ALA A 175 -24.97 56.45 -14.12
CA ALA A 175 -24.76 55.05 -14.50
C ALA A 175 -23.44 54.93 -15.26
N GLY A 176 -22.77 53.79 -15.16
CA GLY A 176 -21.44 53.59 -15.72
C GLY A 176 -20.37 53.54 -14.62
N ASP A 177 -19.18 53.08 -14.98
CA ASP A 177 -18.00 53.06 -14.12
C ASP A 177 -17.29 54.42 -14.20
N ASP A 178 -17.58 55.30 -13.25
CA ASP A 178 -17.11 56.68 -13.23
C ASP A 178 -15.81 56.84 -12.44
N ARG A 179 -14.99 57.84 -12.80
CA ARG A 179 -13.73 58.14 -12.12
C ARG A 179 -13.62 59.59 -11.70
N PHE A 180 -13.54 59.82 -10.40
CA PHE A 180 -13.33 61.14 -9.80
C PHE A 180 -11.89 61.33 -9.32
N PHE A 181 -11.14 62.22 -9.98
CA PHE A 181 -9.83 62.67 -9.51
C PHE A 181 -10.00 63.82 -8.52
N SER A 182 -9.83 63.52 -7.23
CA SER A 182 -10.02 64.50 -6.16
C SER A 182 -8.92 65.57 -6.15
N GLY A 183 -9.27 66.72 -5.58
CA GLY A 183 -8.45 67.92 -5.47
C GLY A 183 -8.37 68.41 -4.02
N THR A 184 -7.73 69.56 -3.77
CA THR A 184 -7.41 70.03 -2.40
C THR A 184 -8.58 70.63 -1.61
N ALA A 185 -9.80 70.61 -2.15
CA ALA A 185 -10.98 71.20 -1.55
C ALA A 185 -11.98 70.10 -1.16
N ALA A 186 -12.79 70.34 -0.12
CA ALA A 186 -13.80 69.39 0.31
C ALA A 186 -14.85 69.14 -0.78
N ASP A 187 -14.87 67.90 -1.28
CA ASP A 187 -15.71 67.45 -2.39
C ASP A 187 -16.81 66.48 -1.94
N PHE A 188 -17.80 66.29 -2.80
CA PHE A 188 -18.80 65.24 -2.66
C PHE A 188 -18.88 64.43 -3.96
N PHE A 189 -18.80 63.11 -3.88
CA PHE A 189 -18.98 62.20 -5.01
C PHE A 189 -20.01 61.12 -4.72
N SER A 190 -21.01 60.99 -5.60
CA SER A 190 -21.91 59.84 -5.67
C SER A 190 -21.59 59.11 -6.96
N GLY A 191 -21.07 57.89 -6.91
CA GLY A 191 -20.76 57.11 -8.12
C GLY A 191 -22.04 56.72 -8.84
N GLY A 192 -22.87 55.92 -8.17
CA GLY A 192 -24.20 55.56 -8.66
C GLY A 192 -24.27 54.09 -9.06
N GLU A 193 -24.72 53.79 -10.27
CA GLU A 193 -24.81 52.42 -10.78
C GLU A 193 -23.56 52.09 -11.61
N GLY A 194 -22.70 51.21 -11.12
CA GLY A 194 -21.47 50.85 -11.83
C GLY A 194 -20.42 50.39 -10.85
N THR A 195 -19.15 50.42 -11.27
CA THR A 195 -18.00 50.26 -10.38
C THR A 195 -17.20 51.56 -10.38
N ASP A 196 -17.46 52.40 -9.39
CA ASP A 196 -17.00 53.79 -9.38
C ASP A 196 -15.69 53.97 -8.62
N THR A 197 -14.84 54.89 -9.09
CA THR A 197 -13.50 55.11 -8.53
C THR A 197 -13.31 56.53 -8.00
N VAL A 198 -12.77 56.64 -6.77
CA VAL A 198 -12.12 57.85 -6.28
C VAL A 198 -10.60 57.69 -6.43
N ASP A 199 -9.96 58.67 -7.09
CA ASP A 199 -8.54 58.64 -7.43
C ASP A 199 -7.77 59.78 -6.74
N TYR A 200 -6.87 59.40 -5.85
CA TYR A 200 -5.92 60.25 -5.13
C TYR A 200 -4.48 60.14 -5.65
N SER A 201 -4.22 59.50 -6.80
CA SER A 201 -2.88 59.29 -7.37
C SER A 201 -2.07 60.57 -7.61
N ARG A 202 -2.75 61.73 -7.63
CA ARG A 202 -2.15 63.05 -7.86
C ARG A 202 -1.94 63.84 -6.57
N TYR A 203 -2.30 63.29 -5.41
CA TYR A 203 -2.10 63.94 -4.12
C TYR A 203 -0.61 63.99 -3.76
N GLY A 204 -0.18 65.12 -3.19
CA GLY A 204 1.22 65.37 -2.84
C GLY A 204 1.63 64.91 -1.44
N GLN A 205 0.78 64.13 -0.77
CA GLN A 205 0.95 63.57 0.57
C GLN A 205 0.05 62.35 0.72
N GLY A 206 0.31 61.52 1.74
CA GLY A 206 -0.53 60.37 2.06
C GLY A 206 -1.96 60.75 2.40
N VAL A 207 -2.89 59.88 2.04
CA VAL A 207 -4.34 60.06 2.17
C VAL A 207 -4.93 59.07 3.18
N THR A 208 -6.04 59.44 3.79
CA THR A 208 -6.85 58.54 4.62
C THR A 208 -8.25 58.51 4.04
N VAL A 209 -8.70 57.33 3.60
CA VAL A 209 -9.95 57.11 2.90
C VAL A 209 -10.72 55.99 3.60
N THR A 210 -12.01 56.17 3.83
CA THR A 210 -12.89 55.12 4.39
C THR A 210 -14.21 55.08 3.63
N LEU A 211 -14.48 53.99 2.92
CA LEU A 211 -15.77 53.74 2.23
C LEU A 211 -16.90 53.56 3.24
N GLY A 212 -18.03 54.20 2.94
CA GLY A 212 -19.19 54.21 3.82
C GLY A 212 -20.18 53.11 3.45
N GLN A 213 -20.61 52.29 4.42
CA GLN A 213 -21.61 51.24 4.16
C GLN A 213 -23.06 51.77 4.11
N SER A 214 -23.40 52.59 5.10
CA SER A 214 -24.75 53.17 5.30
C SER A 214 -24.71 54.64 5.74
N ASN A 215 -23.50 55.18 5.83
CA ASN A 215 -23.17 56.58 5.98
C ASN A 215 -22.29 56.99 4.79
N TRP A 216 -22.05 58.28 4.64
CA TRP A 216 -21.04 58.82 3.73
C TRP A 216 -19.67 58.27 4.11
N GLY A 217 -18.91 57.82 3.12
CA GLY A 217 -17.48 57.64 3.27
C GLY A 217 -16.77 58.98 3.43
N GLU A 218 -15.55 58.95 3.97
CA GLU A 218 -14.76 60.14 4.29
C GLU A 218 -13.34 60.05 3.71
N GLY A 219 -12.87 61.14 3.12
CA GLY A 219 -11.53 61.27 2.56
C GLY A 219 -10.77 62.49 3.08
N PRO A 220 -9.57 62.77 2.52
CA PRO A 220 -8.81 63.99 2.79
C PRO A 220 -9.63 65.26 2.62
N ASP A 221 -9.18 66.34 3.27
CA ASP A 221 -9.73 67.71 3.13
C ASP A 221 -11.25 67.88 3.42
N GLY A 222 -11.92 66.82 3.91
CA GLY A 222 -13.35 66.80 4.18
C GLY A 222 -14.19 66.23 3.03
N ASP A 223 -13.58 65.50 2.10
CA ASP A 223 -14.24 64.78 1.02
C ASP A 223 -15.25 63.77 1.56
N GLN A 224 -16.36 63.63 0.84
CA GLN A 224 -17.42 62.66 1.15
C GLN A 224 -17.81 61.87 -0.09
N PHE A 225 -18.06 60.58 0.08
CA PHE A 225 -18.45 59.71 -1.03
C PHE A 225 -19.55 58.72 -0.65
N VAL A 226 -20.33 58.31 -1.64
CA VAL A 226 -21.37 57.27 -1.56
C VAL A 226 -21.40 56.50 -2.89
N ASP A 227 -21.78 55.23 -2.86
CA ASP A 227 -21.83 54.35 -4.04
C ASP A 227 -20.48 54.37 -4.79
N VAL A 228 -19.40 54.01 -4.08
CA VAL A 228 -18.02 53.93 -4.58
C VAL A 228 -17.42 52.62 -4.11
N GLU A 229 -16.83 51.87 -5.04
CA GLU A 229 -16.24 50.56 -4.80
C GLU A 229 -14.72 50.55 -4.97
N GLN A 230 -14.15 51.53 -5.68
CA GLN A 230 -12.70 51.59 -5.94
C GLN A 230 -12.04 52.84 -5.38
N VAL A 231 -10.86 52.66 -4.81
CA VAL A 231 -9.99 53.74 -4.33
C VAL A 231 -8.58 53.54 -4.86
N VAL A 232 -8.02 54.59 -5.44
CA VAL A 232 -6.59 54.65 -5.77
C VAL A 232 -5.91 55.65 -4.87
N GLY A 233 -4.92 55.20 -4.11
CA GLY A 233 -4.07 55.97 -3.23
C GLY A 233 -3.12 56.92 -3.98
N SER A 234 -2.27 57.58 -3.21
CA SER A 234 -1.24 58.49 -3.65
C SER A 234 0.09 57.75 -3.90
N ALA A 235 1.20 58.48 -3.96
CA ALA A 235 2.56 57.90 -4.03
C ALA A 235 3.28 57.99 -2.67
N HIS A 236 2.50 57.97 -1.59
CA HIS A 236 2.94 58.14 -0.22
C HIS A 236 2.12 57.24 0.70
N ALA A 237 2.65 56.95 1.89
CA ALA A 237 1.95 56.16 2.92
C ALA A 237 0.48 56.57 3.14
N ASP A 238 -0.43 55.73 2.68
CA ASP A 238 -1.87 55.90 2.68
C ASP A 238 -2.55 54.99 3.71
N THR A 239 -3.81 55.29 4.01
CA THR A 239 -4.67 54.42 4.82
C THR A 239 -6.04 54.35 4.16
N ILE A 240 -6.36 53.22 3.57
CA ILE A 240 -7.58 53.02 2.78
C ILE A 240 -8.38 51.90 3.43
N SER A 241 -9.65 52.14 3.71
CA SER A 241 -10.58 51.15 4.25
C SER A 241 -11.82 51.06 3.37
N GLY A 242 -12.15 49.83 2.99
CA GLY A 242 -13.33 49.43 2.25
C GLY A 242 -14.61 49.44 3.08
N ASN A 243 -15.56 48.58 2.71
CA ASN A 243 -16.88 48.41 3.29
C ASN A 243 -17.29 46.92 3.26
N ASP A 244 -18.56 46.57 3.57
CA ASP A 244 -19.02 45.16 3.54
C ASP A 244 -19.40 44.68 2.11
N GLN A 245 -18.88 45.32 1.06
CA GLN A 245 -19.10 44.95 -0.33
C GLN A 245 -17.74 44.75 -1.00
N ALA A 246 -17.71 43.99 -2.10
CA ALA A 246 -16.51 43.85 -2.93
C ALA A 246 -15.94 45.22 -3.33
N ASN A 247 -14.70 45.47 -2.96
CA ASN A 247 -13.96 46.71 -3.21
C ASN A 247 -12.66 46.43 -3.97
N ASN A 248 -12.15 47.46 -4.66
CA ASN A 248 -10.85 47.44 -5.30
C ASN A 248 -9.97 48.55 -4.72
N LEU A 249 -8.94 48.19 -3.97
CA LEU A 249 -8.10 49.13 -3.23
C LEU A 249 -6.66 49.08 -3.75
N GLU A 250 -6.15 50.21 -4.25
CA GLU A 250 -4.78 50.35 -4.73
C GLU A 250 -4.04 51.35 -3.82
N GLY A 251 -2.98 50.91 -3.13
CA GLY A 251 -2.12 51.74 -2.27
C GLY A 251 -1.24 52.67 -3.09
N GLY A 252 -0.37 52.10 -3.92
CA GLY A 252 0.49 52.83 -4.85
C GLY A 252 1.96 52.70 -4.47
N ASP A 253 2.69 53.82 -4.46
CA ASP A 253 4.02 53.84 -3.83
C ASP A 253 3.83 54.28 -2.37
N GLY A 254 4.54 53.74 -1.40
CA GLY A 254 4.40 54.12 0.00
C GLY A 254 4.37 52.91 0.93
N ASP A 255 4.41 53.16 2.24
CA ASP A 255 4.12 52.10 3.22
C ASP A 255 2.63 52.26 3.58
N ASP A 256 1.76 51.52 2.91
CA ASP A 256 0.32 51.71 2.90
C ASP A 256 -0.39 50.81 3.92
N SER A 257 -1.62 51.16 4.26
CA SER A 257 -2.49 50.35 5.14
C SER A 257 -3.87 50.19 4.50
N LEU A 258 -4.16 49.00 4.02
CA LEU A 258 -5.36 48.66 3.26
C LEU A 258 -6.23 47.69 4.06
N PHE A 259 -7.53 47.97 4.17
CA PHE A 259 -8.49 47.12 4.91
C PHE A 259 -9.73 46.88 4.05
N GLY A 260 -10.00 45.66 3.60
CA GLY A 260 -11.18 45.30 2.80
C GLY A 260 -12.48 45.34 3.61
N LEU A 261 -12.46 44.69 4.78
CA LEU A 261 -13.55 44.47 5.74
C LEU A 261 -14.45 43.31 5.39
N GLY A 262 -15.28 43.39 4.35
CA GLY A 262 -16.02 42.22 3.94
C GLY A 262 -16.59 42.32 2.53
N GLY A 263 -17.02 41.18 1.98
CA GLY A 263 -17.16 41.05 0.53
C GLY A 263 -15.85 40.59 -0.09
N ASP A 264 -15.90 40.15 -1.35
CA ASP A 264 -14.71 39.62 -2.05
C ASP A 264 -13.89 40.80 -2.59
N ASP A 265 -12.81 41.16 -1.92
CA ASP A 265 -12.00 42.35 -2.17
C ASP A 265 -10.77 42.06 -3.06
N LEU A 266 -10.38 43.05 -3.87
CA LEU A 266 -9.13 43.04 -4.62
C LEU A 266 -8.23 44.17 -4.10
N MET A 267 -7.02 43.83 -3.66
CA MET A 267 -6.13 44.78 -3.00
C MET A 267 -4.71 44.69 -3.57
N PHE A 268 -4.12 45.85 -3.86
CA PHE A 268 -2.73 46.00 -4.31
C PHE A 268 -2.01 46.97 -3.37
N GLY A 269 -0.98 46.49 -2.67
CA GLY A 269 -0.09 47.32 -1.85
C GLY A 269 0.75 48.24 -2.74
N GLY A 270 1.61 47.62 -3.56
CA GLY A 270 2.40 48.30 -4.56
C GLY A 270 3.88 48.35 -4.15
N ALA A 271 4.47 49.53 -4.05
CA ALA A 271 5.88 49.65 -3.71
C ALA A 271 6.09 50.26 -2.32
N GLY A 272 6.64 49.49 -1.40
CA GLY A 272 6.93 49.86 -0.01
C GLY A 272 6.48 48.75 0.92
N ASN A 273 6.56 48.97 2.24
CA ASN A 273 6.24 47.91 3.19
C ASN A 273 4.79 48.06 3.65
N ASP A 274 3.90 47.28 3.06
CA ASP A 274 2.47 47.46 3.16
C ASP A 274 1.83 46.60 4.26
N GLN A 275 0.68 47.05 4.76
CA GLN A 275 -0.17 46.31 5.69
C GLN A 275 -1.55 46.11 5.08
N MET A 276 -1.95 44.86 4.88
CA MET A 276 -3.20 44.52 4.20
C MET A 276 -4.02 43.53 5.03
N MET A 277 -5.33 43.73 5.08
CA MET A 277 -6.29 42.84 5.74
C MET A 277 -7.53 42.72 4.85
N GLY A 278 -7.81 41.52 4.34
CA GLY A 278 -8.97 41.21 3.50
C GLY A 278 -10.26 41.35 4.30
N GLY A 279 -10.51 40.44 5.22
CA GLY A 279 -11.67 40.49 6.11
C GLY A 279 -12.59 39.28 5.90
N ASP A 280 -13.90 39.51 5.87
CA ASP A 280 -14.88 38.45 5.58
C ASP A 280 -15.14 38.36 4.06
N GLY A 281 -14.62 37.38 3.33
CA GLY A 281 -14.79 37.31 1.87
C GLY A 281 -13.79 36.37 1.23
N GLY A 282 -13.92 36.07 -0.06
CA GLY A 282 -12.83 35.46 -0.82
C GLY A 282 -11.97 36.55 -1.44
N ASP A 283 -10.92 36.95 -0.74
CA ASP A 283 -10.12 38.14 -1.04
C ASP A 283 -8.89 37.82 -1.88
N THR A 284 -8.43 38.80 -2.64
CA THR A 284 -7.21 38.70 -3.47
C THR A 284 -6.26 39.85 -3.14
N LEU A 285 -5.13 39.54 -2.50
CA LEU A 285 -4.17 40.50 -1.97
C LEU A 285 -2.80 40.34 -2.66
N PHE A 286 -2.24 41.44 -3.17
CA PHE A 286 -0.89 41.50 -3.73
C PHE A 286 -0.06 42.54 -2.96
N GLY A 287 1.02 42.11 -2.32
CA GLY A 287 2.00 42.99 -1.65
C GLY A 287 2.90 43.72 -2.64
N ASP A 288 3.31 43.02 -3.70
CA ASP A 288 4.22 43.47 -4.75
C ASP A 288 5.67 43.65 -4.26
N ALA A 289 6.12 44.85 -3.88
CA ALA A 289 7.53 45.11 -3.62
C ALA A 289 7.77 45.80 -2.28
N GLY A 290 8.29 45.06 -1.31
CA GLY A 290 8.65 45.52 0.02
C GLY A 290 8.59 44.37 1.01
N ASP A 291 8.84 44.63 2.29
CA ASP A 291 8.57 43.62 3.31
C ASP A 291 7.11 43.81 3.80
N ASP A 292 6.19 43.04 3.25
CA ASP A 292 4.74 43.23 3.39
C ASP A 292 4.14 42.40 4.53
N ARG A 293 3.00 42.85 5.06
CA ARG A 293 2.22 42.10 6.05
C ARG A 293 0.77 41.99 5.61
N MET A 294 0.32 40.76 5.34
CA MET A 294 -0.99 40.47 4.78
C MET A 294 -1.76 39.44 5.61
N SER A 295 -3.09 39.60 5.65
CA SER A 295 -4.01 38.67 6.30
C SER A 295 -5.28 38.54 5.45
N GLY A 296 -5.67 37.32 5.07
CA GLY A 296 -6.95 37.02 4.42
C GLY A 296 -8.13 37.16 5.39
N GLU A 297 -7.97 36.58 6.59
CA GLU A 297 -8.97 36.48 7.67
C GLU A 297 -10.02 35.39 7.45
N ALA A 298 -11.18 35.63 6.84
CA ALA A 298 -12.23 34.60 6.76
C ALA A 298 -12.79 34.47 5.35
N GLY A 299 -12.64 33.29 4.77
CA GLY A 299 -13.05 32.95 3.42
C GLY A 299 -11.92 32.22 2.70
N ASN A 300 -12.03 32.06 1.39
CA ASN A 300 -11.00 31.37 0.62
C ASN A 300 -10.19 32.43 -0.13
N ASP A 301 -9.02 32.74 0.40
CA ASP A 301 -8.23 33.90 0.03
C ASP A 301 -7.04 33.53 -0.88
N TYR A 302 -6.59 34.51 -1.67
CA TYR A 302 -5.40 34.42 -2.53
C TYR A 302 -4.42 35.53 -2.19
N LEU A 303 -3.29 35.18 -1.59
CA LEU A 303 -2.28 36.13 -1.10
C LEU A 303 -0.93 35.92 -1.82
N VAL A 304 -0.35 37.01 -2.34
CA VAL A 304 0.98 36.99 -2.97
C VAL A 304 1.86 38.10 -2.41
N GLY A 305 2.92 37.73 -1.68
CA GLY A 305 3.94 38.63 -1.12
C GLY A 305 4.63 39.44 -2.19
N GLY A 306 5.39 38.76 -3.04
CA GLY A 306 6.06 39.36 -4.19
C GLY A 306 7.57 39.40 -3.98
N SER A 307 8.14 40.55 -3.67
CA SER A 307 9.58 40.67 -3.41
C SER A 307 9.87 41.41 -2.11
N GLY A 308 10.67 40.81 -1.26
CA GLY A 308 10.96 41.27 0.10
C GLY A 308 10.69 40.14 1.08
N ASN A 309 10.81 40.39 2.38
CA ASN A 309 10.59 39.36 3.40
C ASN A 309 9.18 39.54 3.97
N ASP A 310 8.24 38.79 3.41
CA ASP A 310 6.83 39.00 3.59
C ASP A 310 6.25 38.17 4.75
N GLN A 311 5.15 38.63 5.31
CA GLN A 311 4.39 37.94 6.36
C GLN A 311 2.94 37.76 5.92
N LEU A 312 2.56 36.54 5.57
CA LEU A 312 1.24 36.19 5.05
C LEU A 312 0.49 35.29 6.05
N SER A 313 -0.80 35.55 6.22
CA SER A 313 -1.72 34.69 6.97
C SER A 313 -2.99 34.48 6.15
N GLY A 314 -3.39 33.23 5.88
CA GLY A 314 -4.65 32.89 5.22
C GLY A 314 -5.83 33.20 6.15
N GLY A 315 -6.02 32.37 7.16
CA GLY A 315 -7.04 32.56 8.19
C GLY A 315 -7.97 31.37 8.30
N ASP A 316 -9.28 31.59 8.20
CA ASP A 316 -10.30 30.55 8.15
C ASP A 316 -10.75 30.32 6.70
N GLY A 317 -10.50 29.14 6.12
CA GLY A 317 -10.98 28.75 4.79
C GLY A 317 -9.89 28.02 4.00
N ASP A 318 -10.20 27.53 2.79
CA ASP A 318 -9.17 26.88 1.97
C ASP A 318 -8.41 27.98 1.19
N ASP A 319 -7.23 28.39 1.68
CA ASP A 319 -6.46 29.53 1.18
C ASP A 319 -5.29 29.14 0.25
N GLU A 320 -4.87 30.08 -0.61
CA GLU A 320 -3.67 29.93 -1.46
C GLU A 320 -2.69 31.10 -1.21
N LEU A 321 -1.51 30.77 -0.70
CA LEU A 321 -0.47 31.74 -0.32
C LEU A 321 0.82 31.53 -1.13
N SER A 322 1.46 32.62 -1.55
CA SER A 322 2.80 32.61 -2.15
C SER A 322 3.67 33.73 -1.59
N GLY A 323 4.83 33.40 -1.03
CA GLY A 323 5.78 34.37 -0.46
C GLY A 323 6.50 35.14 -1.57
N GLY A 324 7.15 34.40 -2.45
CA GLY A 324 7.74 34.95 -3.67
C GLY A 324 9.25 35.00 -3.61
N GLN A 325 9.85 36.18 -3.49
CA GLN A 325 11.31 36.34 -3.37
C GLN A 325 11.65 36.98 -2.03
N GLY A 326 12.41 36.27 -1.20
CA GLY A 326 12.85 36.74 0.10
C GLY A 326 12.76 35.62 1.12
N ASN A 327 12.97 35.95 2.39
CA ASN A 327 12.82 34.98 3.47
C ASN A 327 11.47 35.25 4.15
N ASP A 328 10.46 34.52 3.74
CA ASP A 328 9.06 34.80 4.01
C ASP A 328 8.55 34.01 5.23
N LEU A 329 7.48 34.51 5.85
CA LEU A 329 6.73 33.82 6.90
C LEU A 329 5.27 33.65 6.44
N LEU A 330 4.84 32.40 6.27
CA LEU A 330 3.52 32.06 5.76
C LEU A 330 2.78 31.17 6.76
N GLU A 331 1.52 31.50 7.05
CA GLU A 331 0.64 30.71 7.91
C GLU A 331 -0.70 30.49 7.18
N GLY A 332 -1.09 29.24 6.94
CA GLY A 332 -2.36 28.86 6.30
C GLY A 332 -3.54 29.19 7.21
N GLY A 333 -3.72 28.41 8.28
CA GLY A 333 -4.67 28.71 9.33
C GLY A 333 -5.59 27.53 9.64
N ARG A 334 -6.88 27.64 9.30
CA ARG A 334 -7.84 26.54 9.44
C ARG A 334 -8.33 26.14 8.07
N ASP A 335 -8.68 24.87 7.93
CA ASP A 335 -9.12 24.23 6.69
C ASP A 335 -7.92 23.99 5.75
N ASN A 336 -8.13 23.58 4.49
CA ASN A 336 -7.05 22.94 3.72
C ASN A 336 -6.36 23.96 2.80
N ASP A 337 -5.14 24.32 3.16
CA ASP A 337 -4.40 25.39 2.52
C ASP A 337 -3.40 24.89 1.48
N THR A 338 -3.03 25.78 0.56
CA THR A 338 -1.92 25.55 -0.37
C THR A 338 -0.92 26.70 -0.24
N ILE A 339 0.30 26.39 0.19
CA ILE A 339 1.31 27.40 0.53
C ILE A 339 2.60 27.14 -0.24
N TYR A 340 3.13 28.18 -0.87
CA TYR A 340 4.41 28.20 -1.55
C TYR A 340 5.33 29.25 -0.89
N GLY A 341 6.44 28.83 -0.28
CA GLY A 341 7.45 29.75 0.26
C GLY A 341 8.01 30.65 -0.84
N GLY A 342 8.72 30.05 -1.81
CA GLY A 342 9.15 30.74 -3.01
C GLY A 342 10.65 30.61 -3.26
N ILE A 343 11.39 31.70 -3.13
CA ILE A 343 12.85 31.77 -3.28
C ILE A 343 13.40 32.45 -2.03
N GLY A 344 14.22 31.74 -1.27
CA GLY A 344 14.87 32.22 -0.05
C GLY A 344 14.64 31.23 1.07
N ASP A 345 15.11 31.56 2.28
CA ASP A 345 14.92 30.66 3.44
C ASP A 345 13.59 31.01 4.12
N ASP A 346 12.56 30.21 3.89
CA ASP A 346 11.18 30.49 4.25
C ASP A 346 10.73 29.75 5.51
N VAL A 347 9.70 30.28 6.17
CA VAL A 347 8.99 29.61 7.28
C VAL A 347 7.53 29.43 6.88
N VAL A 348 7.13 28.18 6.67
CA VAL A 348 5.78 27.80 6.21
C VAL A 348 5.06 27.02 7.31
N ARG A 349 3.83 27.41 7.65
CA ARG A 349 2.97 26.70 8.61
C ARG A 349 1.59 26.42 8.02
N GLY A 350 1.17 25.16 7.96
CA GLY A 350 -0.21 24.77 7.60
C GLY A 350 -1.20 25.12 8.71
N ASN A 351 -0.95 24.60 9.92
CA ASN A 351 -1.78 24.65 11.12
C ASN A 351 -2.90 23.60 11.15
N ASP A 352 -4.19 23.93 11.01
CA ASP A 352 -5.29 22.94 11.12
C ASP A 352 -5.87 22.65 9.73
N GLY A 353 -5.63 21.49 9.12
CA GLY A 353 -6.08 21.22 7.74
C GLY A 353 -5.36 20.02 7.14
N ASP A 354 -5.87 19.45 6.03
CA ASP A 354 -5.04 18.56 5.20
C ASP A 354 -4.29 19.44 4.17
N ASP A 355 -3.14 19.98 4.55
CA ASP A 355 -2.47 21.08 3.85
C ASP A 355 -1.51 20.63 2.75
N LYS A 356 -1.18 21.54 1.83
CA LYS A 356 -0.13 21.35 0.83
C LYS A 356 0.92 22.43 0.96
N LEU A 357 2.09 22.04 1.43
CA LEU A 357 3.17 22.96 1.79
C LEU A 357 4.39 22.68 0.92
N TYR A 358 4.89 23.73 0.27
CA TYR A 358 6.07 23.70 -0.56
C TYR A 358 7.03 24.79 -0.10
N GLY A 359 8.27 24.44 0.21
CA GLY A 359 9.33 25.41 0.52
C GLY A 359 9.63 26.24 -0.72
N ASP A 360 9.91 25.56 -1.83
CA ASP A 360 10.11 26.21 -3.13
C ASP A 360 8.83 26.35 -3.98
N GLY A 361 8.85 27.32 -4.90
CA GLY A 361 7.84 27.43 -5.95
C GLY A 361 7.88 26.27 -6.98
N VAL A 362 6.76 26.03 -7.68
CA VAL A 362 6.56 24.97 -8.69
C VAL A 362 7.63 24.93 -9.82
N ILE A 363 8.44 25.98 -9.97
CA ILE A 363 9.45 26.11 -11.05
C ILE A 363 10.66 26.93 -10.58
N SER A 364 11.63 26.33 -9.89
CA SER A 364 13.02 26.80 -10.01
C SER A 364 14.03 25.71 -9.66
N SER A 365 15.19 25.80 -10.29
CA SER A 365 16.41 25.03 -9.97
C SER A 365 17.58 26.00 -9.75
N THR A 366 17.23 27.25 -9.37
CA THR A 366 18.13 28.37 -9.15
C THR A 366 17.43 29.35 -8.21
N GLY A 367 17.72 29.27 -6.92
CA GLY A 367 17.13 30.18 -5.91
C GLY A 367 16.80 29.49 -4.59
N ASP A 368 16.83 28.17 -4.59
CA ASP A 368 16.45 27.25 -3.52
C ASP A 368 17.12 27.64 -2.18
N GLY A 369 16.35 27.61 -1.09
CA GLY A 369 16.72 28.11 0.25
C GLY A 369 16.51 27.07 1.34
N ASP A 370 17.07 27.32 2.52
CA ASP A 370 16.99 26.36 3.64
C ASP A 370 15.68 26.56 4.42
N ASP A 371 14.65 25.79 4.13
CA ASP A 371 13.28 26.06 4.59
C ASP A 371 12.92 25.40 5.92
N LEU A 372 12.00 26.03 6.67
CA LEU A 372 11.34 25.46 7.84
C LEU A 372 9.84 25.29 7.58
N ILE A 373 9.37 24.05 7.48
CA ILE A 373 7.97 23.75 7.18
C ILE A 373 7.32 22.96 8.32
N GLU A 374 6.18 23.45 8.81
CA GLU A 374 5.36 22.83 9.86
C GLU A 374 3.96 22.53 9.30
N GLY A 375 3.58 21.26 9.19
CA GLY A 375 2.26 20.77 8.74
C GLY A 375 1.16 21.17 9.71
N GLY A 376 1.13 20.50 10.86
CA GLY A 376 0.24 20.84 11.97
C GLY A 376 -0.71 19.70 12.30
N ASN A 377 -2.02 19.95 12.28
CA ASN A 377 -3.05 18.94 12.48
C ASN A 377 -3.73 18.62 11.15
N GLY A 378 -3.63 17.39 10.69
CA GLY A 378 -4.29 16.88 9.48
C GLY A 378 -3.32 15.99 8.70
N ASN A 379 -3.69 15.58 7.51
CA ASN A 379 -2.86 14.72 6.67
C ASN A 379 -2.19 15.59 5.60
N ASP A 380 -0.98 16.03 5.89
CA ASP A 380 -0.31 17.08 5.14
C ASP A 380 0.58 16.51 4.04
N LEU A 381 0.69 17.26 2.95
CA LEU A 381 1.65 17.05 1.88
C LEU A 381 2.75 18.10 2.00
N ILE A 382 3.96 17.68 2.39
CA ILE A 382 5.09 18.58 2.60
C ILE A 382 6.22 18.27 1.62
N ARG A 383 6.70 19.29 0.92
CA ARG A 383 7.85 19.22 0.01
C ARG A 383 8.82 20.36 0.34
N GLY A 384 10.04 20.05 0.76
CA GLY A 384 11.07 21.05 1.03
C GLY A 384 11.50 21.75 -0.26
N GLY A 385 12.11 21.00 -1.18
CA GLY A 385 12.58 21.52 -2.46
C GLY A 385 14.08 21.34 -2.58
N GLY A 386 14.80 22.39 -2.95
CA GLY A 386 16.25 22.43 -2.83
C GLY A 386 16.69 23.24 -1.62
N GLY A 387 17.72 22.80 -0.92
CA GLY A 387 18.15 23.46 0.32
C GLY A 387 18.43 22.44 1.39
N ASP A 388 19.01 22.85 2.52
CA ASP A 388 19.08 21.98 3.70
C ASP A 388 17.83 22.24 4.56
N ASP A 389 16.75 21.50 4.29
CA ASP A 389 15.41 21.80 4.82
C ASP A 389 15.14 21.16 6.19
N THR A 390 14.19 21.73 6.94
CA THR A 390 13.64 21.13 8.16
C THR A 390 12.12 21.03 8.07
N LEU A 391 11.59 19.81 8.07
CA LEU A 391 10.17 19.52 7.89
C LEU A 391 9.56 18.85 9.13
N TYR A 392 8.37 19.26 9.52
CA TYR A 392 7.56 18.70 10.61
C TYR A 392 6.15 18.38 10.08
N GLY A 393 5.70 17.12 10.14
CA GLY A 393 4.31 16.74 9.84
C GLY A 393 3.37 17.04 11.01
N ASP A 394 3.86 16.83 12.23
CA ASP A 394 3.18 17.03 13.51
C ASP A 394 2.08 16.01 13.83
N SER A 395 0.84 16.15 13.40
CA SER A 395 -0.27 15.28 13.80
C SER A 395 -1.18 14.90 12.63
N GLY A 396 -1.22 13.63 12.30
CA GLY A 396 -2.02 13.04 11.23
C GLY A 396 -1.12 12.18 10.35
N ASN A 397 -1.63 11.69 9.23
CA ASN A 397 -0.87 10.78 8.37
C ASN A 397 -0.26 11.57 7.21
N ASP A 398 1.00 11.95 7.34
CA ASP A 398 1.62 12.95 6.49
C ASP A 398 2.46 12.32 5.36
N ASP A 399 2.63 13.04 4.25
CA ASP A 399 3.51 12.70 3.13
C ASP A 399 4.60 13.77 3.01
N LEU A 400 5.82 13.44 3.45
CA LEU A 400 6.95 14.36 3.54
C LEU A 400 8.08 13.95 2.59
N ALA A 401 8.63 14.92 1.87
CA ALA A 401 9.90 14.76 1.14
C ALA A 401 10.75 16.02 1.30
N GLY A 402 12.01 15.85 1.71
CA GLY A 402 13.00 16.91 1.85
C GLY A 402 13.33 17.50 0.49
N GLY A 403 13.97 16.71 -0.37
CA GLY A 403 14.17 17.06 -1.76
C GLY A 403 15.61 16.86 -2.16
N SER A 404 16.34 17.94 -2.43
CA SER A 404 17.78 17.88 -2.62
C SER A 404 18.51 18.70 -1.57
N GLY A 405 19.49 18.12 -0.90
CA GLY A 405 20.22 18.79 0.17
C GLY A 405 20.35 17.88 1.38
N SER A 406 20.81 18.40 2.51
CA SER A 406 20.89 17.62 3.75
C SER A 406 19.71 17.96 4.65
N ASP A 407 18.64 17.18 4.55
CA ASP A 407 17.35 17.50 5.14
C ASP A 407 17.18 16.88 6.53
N VAL A 408 16.29 17.50 7.33
CA VAL A 408 15.84 16.97 8.62
C VAL A 408 14.33 16.87 8.64
N ILE A 409 13.80 15.65 8.67
CA ILE A 409 12.36 15.40 8.54
C ILE A 409 11.83 14.71 9.80
N TYR A 410 10.74 15.23 10.35
CA TYR A 410 9.99 14.66 11.46
C TYR A 410 8.55 14.40 11.01
N GLY A 411 8.11 13.14 11.00
CA GLY A 411 6.72 12.76 10.72
C GLY A 411 5.81 13.29 11.80
N GLY A 412 5.85 12.71 13.00
CA GLY A 412 5.08 13.19 14.14
C GLY A 412 4.20 12.10 14.74
N ASP A 413 2.95 12.42 15.07
CA ASP A 413 1.93 11.47 15.49
C ASP A 413 1.08 11.05 14.27
N GLY A 414 1.05 9.78 13.88
CA GLY A 414 0.23 9.24 12.78
C GLY A 414 0.99 8.23 11.95
N ASP A 415 0.37 7.67 10.92
CA ASP A 415 1.05 6.73 10.02
C ASP A 415 1.65 7.52 8.84
N ASP A 416 2.93 7.89 8.91
CA ASP A 416 3.57 8.83 7.99
C ASP A 416 4.30 8.15 6.84
N TRP A 417 4.38 8.82 5.69
CA TRP A 417 5.26 8.47 4.57
C TRP A 417 6.36 9.52 4.44
N ILE A 418 7.60 9.12 4.71
CA ILE A 418 8.78 9.98 4.59
C ILE A 418 9.70 9.48 3.47
N ASP A 419 10.00 10.35 2.51
CA ASP A 419 10.88 10.08 1.36
C ASP A 419 12.16 10.91 1.39
N GLY A 420 13.31 10.24 1.55
CA GLY A 420 14.66 10.82 1.44
C GLY A 420 15.32 10.66 0.06
N PHE A 421 14.59 10.27 -1.01
CA PHE A 421 15.16 10.08 -2.36
C PHE A 421 15.05 11.31 -3.29
N GLY A 422 14.47 12.41 -2.81
CA GLY A 422 14.05 13.54 -3.62
C GLY A 422 12.84 13.26 -4.53
N GLU A 423 12.18 14.32 -5.01
CA GLU A 423 10.82 14.39 -5.62
C GLU A 423 10.49 13.36 -6.75
N TYR A 424 11.47 12.64 -7.30
CA TYR A 424 11.27 11.74 -8.44
C TYR A 424 11.69 10.27 -8.22
N GLY A 425 12.01 9.84 -6.99
CA GLY A 425 12.19 8.40 -6.65
C GLY A 425 13.31 7.66 -7.40
N TYR A 426 14.15 8.40 -8.13
CA TYR A 426 15.36 7.94 -8.81
C TYR A 426 16.46 9.03 -8.77
N GLY A 427 16.28 10.03 -7.89
CA GLY A 427 17.20 11.14 -7.70
C GLY A 427 18.48 10.63 -7.04
N LEU A 428 19.62 11.04 -7.58
CA LEU A 428 20.91 10.85 -6.94
C LEU A 428 21.05 11.98 -5.92
N ASP A 429 20.41 11.88 -4.75
CA ASP A 429 20.89 12.71 -3.66
C ASP A 429 22.23 12.14 -3.18
N GLU A 430 23.26 12.99 -3.22
CA GLU A 430 24.59 12.68 -2.68
C GLU A 430 24.73 13.17 -1.22
N HIS A 431 23.71 13.83 -0.69
CA HIS A 431 23.66 14.43 0.63
C HIS A 431 22.90 13.54 1.62
N PRO A 432 23.41 13.39 2.85
CA PRO A 432 22.79 12.51 3.85
C PRO A 432 21.70 13.24 4.64
N ASP A 433 20.54 12.61 4.71
CA ASP A 433 19.37 13.12 5.44
C ASP A 433 19.25 12.57 6.86
N ILE A 434 18.40 13.21 7.66
CA ILE A 434 18.00 12.74 9.00
C ILE A 434 16.47 12.65 9.08
N LEU A 435 15.94 11.44 9.18
CA LEU A 435 14.50 11.17 9.16
C LEU A 435 14.03 10.58 10.49
N PHE A 436 12.92 11.09 11.03
CA PHE A 436 12.28 10.58 12.25
C PHE A 436 10.82 10.31 11.95
N GLY A 437 10.35 9.06 12.11
CA GLY A 437 8.94 8.70 11.94
C GLY A 437 8.09 9.32 13.03
N GLY A 438 8.28 8.89 14.27
CA GLY A 438 7.62 9.48 15.42
C GLY A 438 6.75 8.46 16.13
N ALA A 439 5.44 8.62 16.14
CA ALA A 439 4.49 7.73 16.76
C ALA A 439 3.41 7.29 15.77
N GLY A 440 3.36 6.01 15.44
CA GLY A 440 2.45 5.44 14.47
C GLY A 440 3.16 4.34 13.69
N ASN A 441 2.63 3.93 12.54
CA ASN A 441 3.25 2.89 11.73
C ASN A 441 3.82 3.54 10.47
N ASP A 442 5.06 4.01 10.58
CA ASP A 442 5.64 4.90 9.59
C ASP A 442 6.27 4.12 8.42
N ARG A 443 6.32 4.75 7.25
CA ARG A 443 7.08 4.26 6.10
C ARG A 443 8.16 5.26 5.77
N ILE A 444 9.41 4.85 6.00
CA ILE A 444 10.58 5.68 5.75
C ILE A 444 11.38 5.09 4.60
N SER A 445 11.69 5.93 3.62
CA SER A 445 12.48 5.62 2.45
C SER A 445 13.80 6.37 2.52
N ILE A 446 14.93 5.65 2.47
CA ILE A 446 16.27 6.22 2.67
C ILE A 446 17.27 5.83 1.60
N SER A 447 18.21 6.74 1.36
CA SER A 447 19.35 6.63 0.46
C SER A 447 20.67 6.31 1.17
N TYR A 448 21.77 6.31 0.43
CA TYR A 448 23.10 6.03 0.97
C TYR A 448 23.62 7.18 1.85
N GLY A 449 23.71 6.93 3.16
CA GLY A 449 24.31 7.87 4.12
C GLY A 449 23.32 8.42 5.14
N ASP A 450 22.03 8.25 4.88
CA ASP A 450 20.94 8.78 5.69
C ASP A 450 20.86 8.11 7.06
N SER A 451 20.40 8.88 8.03
CA SER A 451 20.05 8.40 9.36
C SER A 451 18.53 8.39 9.50
N ALA A 452 17.97 7.29 9.99
CA ALA A 452 16.54 7.18 10.19
C ALA A 452 16.18 6.46 11.48
N ASP A 453 15.13 6.94 12.15
CA ASP A 453 14.55 6.34 13.35
C ASP A 453 13.03 6.27 13.19
N GLY A 454 12.44 5.07 13.12
CA GLY A 454 10.98 4.90 12.98
C GLY A 454 10.23 5.41 14.22
N GLY A 455 10.73 5.09 15.41
CA GLY A 455 10.20 5.64 16.66
C GLY A 455 9.28 4.68 17.40
N ILE A 456 8.04 5.06 17.64
CA ILE A 456 7.04 4.30 18.39
C ILE A 456 5.97 3.79 17.43
N GLY A 457 6.05 2.50 17.09
CA GLY A 457 4.94 1.75 16.54
C GLY A 457 5.46 0.57 15.74
N ASP A 458 4.80 0.25 14.64
CA ASP A 458 5.17 -0.85 13.76
C ASP A 458 5.75 -0.25 12.46
N ASP A 459 7.01 0.18 12.50
CA ASP A 459 7.61 1.04 11.47
C ASP A 459 8.28 0.24 10.35
N SER A 460 8.16 0.74 9.12
CA SER A 460 8.66 0.12 7.90
C SER A 460 9.74 0.95 7.22
N LEU A 461 10.81 0.28 6.81
CA LEU A 461 11.96 0.88 6.13
C LEU A 461 12.07 0.36 4.70
N PHE A 462 12.35 1.26 3.76
CA PHE A 462 12.85 0.93 2.43
C PHE A 462 14.21 1.58 2.21
N VAL A 463 15.17 0.84 1.66
CA VAL A 463 16.55 1.30 1.54
C VAL A 463 17.05 1.16 0.12
N ASN A 464 17.61 2.23 -0.45
CA ASN A 464 18.22 2.22 -1.77
C ASN A 464 19.69 2.68 -1.71
N PHE A 465 20.61 1.74 -1.94
CA PHE A 465 22.05 1.99 -1.98
C PHE A 465 22.63 2.05 -3.40
N TYR A 466 21.80 1.93 -4.43
CA TYR A 466 22.23 1.78 -5.83
C TYR A 466 23.19 2.89 -6.28
N SER A 467 23.01 4.09 -5.76
CA SER A 467 23.85 5.26 -6.03
C SER A 467 24.50 5.82 -4.77
N GLY A 468 25.69 6.43 -4.93
CA GLY A 468 26.41 7.11 -3.84
C GLY A 468 27.45 6.24 -3.13
N ALA A 469 27.23 4.92 -3.04
CA ALA A 469 28.20 4.00 -2.46
C ALA A 469 29.48 3.88 -3.32
N THR A 470 30.66 3.88 -2.68
CA THR A 470 31.97 3.70 -3.35
C THR A 470 32.60 2.32 -3.13
N SER A 471 31.91 1.46 -2.38
CA SER A 471 32.23 0.07 -2.06
C SER A 471 30.95 -0.65 -1.65
N GLY A 472 30.98 -1.99 -1.61
CA GLY A 472 29.84 -2.78 -1.14
C GLY A 472 29.43 -2.47 0.31
N VAL A 473 28.16 -2.71 0.57
CA VAL A 473 27.40 -2.55 1.79
C VAL A 473 27.37 -3.87 2.55
N SER A 474 27.57 -3.79 3.86
CA SER A 474 27.35 -4.92 4.77
C SER A 474 26.30 -4.54 5.82
N ALA A 475 25.19 -5.27 5.85
CA ALA A 475 24.03 -4.99 6.69
C ALA A 475 23.55 -6.24 7.42
N ASP A 476 23.47 -6.17 8.75
CA ASP A 476 22.82 -7.17 9.59
C ASP A 476 21.53 -6.55 10.16
N LEU A 477 20.43 -6.73 9.42
CA LEU A 477 19.14 -6.11 9.72
C LEU A 477 18.43 -6.78 10.91
N THR A 478 18.97 -7.89 11.45
CA THR A 478 18.46 -8.51 12.69
C THR A 478 18.55 -7.56 13.90
N LEU A 479 19.42 -6.55 13.84
CA LEU A 479 19.61 -5.60 14.92
C LEU A 479 18.45 -4.61 15.04
N LEU A 480 17.83 -4.23 13.92
CA LEU A 480 16.73 -3.27 13.88
C LEU A 480 15.50 -3.84 14.62
N THR A 481 15.12 -5.07 14.29
CA THR A 481 13.94 -5.76 14.83
C THR A 481 14.04 -6.18 16.30
N ASN A 482 15.16 -5.92 16.96
CA ASN A 482 15.38 -6.16 18.39
C ASN A 482 15.55 -4.86 19.20
N GLY A 483 15.17 -3.72 18.62
CA GLY A 483 15.35 -2.39 19.21
C GLY A 483 16.81 -1.96 19.28
N GLY A 484 17.66 -2.51 18.42
CA GLY A 484 19.05 -2.14 18.25
C GLY A 484 19.20 -1.03 17.20
N SER A 485 20.42 -0.52 17.09
CA SER A 485 20.81 0.45 16.08
C SER A 485 21.89 -0.15 15.19
N LEU A 486 21.79 0.10 13.89
CA LEU A 486 22.69 -0.38 12.86
C LEU A 486 23.30 0.82 12.13
N ASN A 487 24.60 0.78 11.83
CA ASN A 487 25.25 1.81 11.03
C ASN A 487 25.51 1.26 9.63
N ILE A 488 24.96 1.90 8.59
CA ILE A 488 25.20 1.55 7.19
C ILE A 488 25.51 2.84 6.42
N GLY A 489 26.47 2.80 5.51
CA GLY A 489 26.78 3.95 4.63
C GLY A 489 27.31 5.22 5.32
N GLY A 490 27.43 5.22 6.66
CA GLY A 490 27.77 6.40 7.46
C GLY A 490 26.61 6.95 8.28
N GLY A 491 25.39 6.53 7.96
CA GLY A 491 24.16 6.84 8.69
C GLY A 491 23.81 5.80 9.75
N THR A 492 22.85 6.16 10.60
CA THR A 492 22.38 5.33 11.72
C THR A 492 20.90 4.99 11.54
N LEU A 493 20.56 3.71 11.60
CA LEU A 493 19.20 3.19 11.50
C LEU A 493 18.77 2.62 12.85
N SER A 494 17.56 2.94 13.30
CA SER A 494 16.94 2.37 14.51
C SER A 494 15.41 2.41 14.47
N GLY A 495 14.76 1.74 15.43
CA GLY A 495 13.32 1.86 15.62
C GLY A 495 12.49 1.35 14.43
N PHE A 496 12.95 0.30 13.74
CA PHE A 496 12.21 -0.31 12.64
C PHE A 496 11.84 -1.77 12.96
N GLU A 497 10.56 -2.09 12.82
CA GLU A 497 10.00 -3.42 12.97
C GLU A 497 10.01 -4.20 11.66
N TYR A 498 9.89 -3.49 10.52
CA TYR A 498 9.79 -4.07 9.18
C TYR A 498 10.80 -3.43 8.22
N VAL A 499 11.41 -4.25 7.36
CA VAL A 499 12.16 -3.76 6.20
C VAL A 499 11.46 -4.32 4.97
N SER A 500 10.91 -3.43 4.15
CA SER A 500 10.05 -3.77 3.01
C SER A 500 10.84 -4.12 1.75
N GLY A 501 12.04 -3.57 1.60
CA GLY A 501 12.94 -3.92 0.51
C GLY A 501 14.30 -3.25 0.61
N LEU A 502 15.27 -3.83 -0.11
CA LEU A 502 16.62 -3.31 -0.27
C LEU A 502 17.03 -3.36 -1.74
N SER A 503 17.50 -2.24 -2.27
CA SER A 503 18.26 -2.21 -3.52
C SER A 503 19.73 -1.94 -3.19
N LEU A 504 20.60 -2.88 -3.54
CA LEU A 504 22.01 -2.85 -3.18
C LEU A 504 22.88 -2.21 -4.28
N THR A 505 24.20 -2.41 -4.21
CA THR A 505 25.18 -1.68 -5.01
C THR A 505 25.66 -2.50 -6.22
N GLN A 506 26.58 -1.96 -7.02
CA GLN A 506 27.26 -2.71 -8.10
C GLN A 506 28.53 -3.44 -7.61
N PHE A 507 28.69 -3.63 -6.30
CA PHE A 507 29.88 -4.18 -5.67
C PHE A 507 29.49 -5.31 -4.73
N ASP A 508 30.43 -6.21 -4.42
CA ASP A 508 30.23 -7.31 -3.46
C ASP A 508 29.57 -6.87 -2.14
N ASP A 509 28.32 -7.25 -1.95
CA ASP A 509 27.45 -6.89 -0.84
C ASP A 509 27.20 -8.08 0.11
N VAL A 510 26.95 -7.80 1.39
CA VAL A 510 26.67 -8.84 2.41
C VAL A 510 25.46 -8.44 3.25
N VAL A 511 24.33 -9.10 3.04
CA VAL A 511 23.06 -8.78 3.71
C VAL A 511 22.50 -9.99 4.44
N VAL A 512 22.15 -9.76 5.70
CA VAL A 512 21.32 -10.67 6.49
C VAL A 512 20.04 -9.95 6.86
N ALA A 513 18.97 -10.22 6.10
CA ALA A 513 17.63 -9.83 6.49
C ALA A 513 17.22 -10.66 7.71
N GLY A 514 16.99 -10.00 8.84
CA GLY A 514 16.86 -10.70 10.11
C GLY A 514 15.54 -11.43 10.31
N ALA A 515 15.37 -12.00 11.51
CA ALA A 515 14.13 -12.60 11.96
C ALA A 515 13.03 -11.53 12.16
N VAL A 516 12.44 -11.07 11.07
CA VAL A 516 11.31 -10.12 11.08
C VAL A 516 10.16 -10.77 11.84
N ARG A 517 9.80 -10.18 12.98
CA ARG A 517 8.68 -10.69 13.77
C ARG A 517 7.40 -10.29 13.06
N SER A 518 6.71 -11.29 12.51
CA SER A 518 5.27 -11.31 12.23
C SER A 518 4.70 -10.65 10.96
N ALA A 519 5.46 -10.54 9.87
CA ALA A 519 4.85 -10.37 8.55
C ALA A 519 4.66 -11.73 7.86
N ALA A 520 3.48 -11.94 7.29
CA ALA A 520 3.24 -12.97 6.28
C ALA A 520 3.86 -12.59 4.91
N GLU A 521 4.53 -11.43 4.85
CA GLU A 521 5.14 -10.81 3.68
C GLU A 521 6.65 -10.80 3.94
N GLY A 522 7.46 -11.44 3.08
CA GLY A 522 8.92 -11.37 3.20
C GLY A 522 9.49 -10.12 2.55
N ILE A 523 10.81 -10.08 2.40
CA ILE A 523 11.56 -8.94 1.91
C ILE A 523 11.94 -9.11 0.44
N SER A 524 11.99 -7.99 -0.30
CA SER A 524 12.63 -7.94 -1.62
C SER A 524 14.08 -7.48 -1.48
N ILE A 525 15.05 -8.23 -1.99
CA ILE A 525 16.47 -7.86 -2.01
C ILE A 525 16.97 -7.92 -3.45
N ASP A 526 17.49 -6.81 -3.96
CA ASP A 526 18.12 -6.74 -5.27
C ASP A 526 19.64 -6.49 -5.12
N GLY A 527 20.47 -7.47 -5.45
CA GLY A 527 21.95 -7.41 -5.37
C GLY A 527 22.60 -6.58 -6.47
N TRP A 528 21.99 -6.53 -7.66
CA TRP A 528 22.47 -5.83 -8.87
C TRP A 528 23.77 -6.38 -9.44
N GLY A 529 24.91 -6.24 -8.79
CA GLY A 529 26.13 -6.88 -9.27
C GLY A 529 27.30 -6.80 -8.32
N GLY A 530 28.35 -7.56 -8.58
CA GLY A 530 29.29 -7.96 -7.54
C GLY A 530 28.99 -9.40 -7.10
N ASN A 531 29.83 -9.97 -6.24
CA ASN A 531 29.57 -11.29 -5.69
C ASN A 531 28.94 -11.12 -4.30
N ASP A 532 27.63 -11.34 -4.23
CA ASP A 532 26.80 -10.96 -3.10
C ASP A 532 26.49 -12.15 -2.19
N ASP A 533 26.44 -11.91 -0.88
CA ASP A 533 26.07 -12.90 0.14
C ASP A 533 24.77 -12.46 0.80
N LEU A 534 23.65 -12.94 0.26
CA LEU A 534 22.29 -12.48 0.57
C LEU A 534 21.51 -13.55 1.34
N THR A 535 20.90 -13.15 2.45
CA THR A 535 20.03 -14.01 3.26
C THR A 535 18.71 -13.29 3.53
N GLY A 536 17.60 -13.93 3.14
CA GLY A 536 16.23 -13.51 3.39
C GLY A 536 15.80 -13.66 4.85
N SER A 537 14.54 -13.32 5.10
CA SER A 537 13.94 -13.14 6.41
C SER A 537 13.28 -14.43 6.95
N LEU A 538 12.15 -14.30 7.65
CA LEU A 538 11.31 -15.44 8.05
C LEU A 538 10.00 -15.50 7.25
N GLY A 539 9.76 -14.52 6.38
CA GLY A 539 8.58 -14.40 5.53
C GLY A 539 8.81 -14.98 4.13
N VAL A 540 7.93 -14.65 3.19
CA VAL A 540 8.05 -15.08 1.79
C VAL A 540 8.93 -14.09 1.03
N ASP A 541 10.19 -14.45 0.85
CA ASP A 541 11.22 -13.53 0.36
C ASP A 541 11.37 -13.59 -1.17
N MET A 542 11.86 -12.49 -1.72
CA MET A 542 12.21 -12.36 -3.13
C MET A 542 13.64 -11.83 -3.21
N ILE A 543 14.58 -12.65 -3.69
CA ILE A 543 16.01 -12.33 -3.68
C ILE A 543 16.54 -12.47 -5.10
N TYR A 544 17.16 -11.39 -5.59
CA TYR A 544 17.88 -11.35 -6.87
C TYR A 544 19.36 -11.13 -6.60
N GLY A 545 20.23 -12.03 -7.08
CA GLY A 545 21.69 -11.90 -7.01
C GLY A 545 22.19 -10.81 -7.94
N GLY A 546 21.97 -10.99 -9.25
CA GLY A 546 22.36 -10.01 -10.26
C GLY A 546 23.58 -10.47 -11.05
N ASP A 547 24.46 -9.53 -11.42
CA ASP A 547 25.71 -9.83 -12.10
C ASP A 547 26.82 -10.25 -11.10
N GLY A 548 27.15 -11.54 -10.98
CA GLY A 548 28.30 -12.04 -10.21
C GLY A 548 28.10 -13.46 -9.68
N ASP A 549 29.10 -14.00 -8.97
CA ASP A 549 28.98 -15.33 -8.35
C ASP A 549 28.38 -15.20 -6.94
N ASP A 550 27.05 -15.32 -6.83
CA ASP A 550 26.28 -14.95 -5.64
C ASP A 550 25.97 -16.14 -4.72
N ILE A 551 25.65 -15.83 -3.45
CA ILE A 551 25.19 -16.80 -2.47
C ILE A 551 23.86 -16.34 -1.89
N LEU A 552 22.79 -17.05 -2.22
CA LEU A 552 21.42 -16.69 -1.84
C LEU A 552 20.85 -17.69 -0.83
N ARG A 553 20.13 -17.20 0.19
CA ARG A 553 19.46 -18.03 1.20
C ARG A 553 18.06 -17.52 1.49
N GLY A 554 17.06 -18.40 1.48
CA GLY A 554 15.65 -18.04 1.69
C GLY A 554 15.38 -17.49 3.09
N GLY A 555 15.87 -18.17 4.14
CA GLY A 555 15.60 -17.75 5.52
C GLY A 555 15.79 -18.87 6.54
N LEU A 556 15.32 -18.70 7.79
CA LEU A 556 15.23 -19.78 8.80
C LEU A 556 13.77 -19.98 9.27
N GLY A 557 12.82 -19.78 8.35
CA GLY A 557 11.40 -19.64 8.59
C GLY A 557 10.68 -20.91 9.08
N ARG A 558 9.49 -20.73 9.62
CA ARG A 558 8.41 -21.71 9.54
C ARG A 558 7.30 -20.94 8.84
N ASN A 559 7.15 -21.12 7.53
CA ASN A 559 6.07 -20.54 6.77
C ASN A 559 4.78 -21.14 7.32
N SER A 560 4.03 -20.30 8.03
CA SER A 560 2.82 -20.70 8.75
C SER A 560 1.90 -21.51 7.85
N GLU A 561 1.41 -22.67 8.30
CA GLU A 561 0.47 -23.57 7.59
C GLU A 561 -0.82 -22.89 7.07
N VAL A 562 -0.99 -21.58 7.32
CA VAL A 562 -2.16 -20.77 6.99
C VAL A 562 -1.99 -19.97 5.67
N SER A 563 -0.77 -19.75 5.16
CA SER A 563 -0.51 -19.10 3.85
C SER A 563 0.69 -19.76 3.15
N PRO A 564 0.50 -20.45 2.00
CA PRO A 564 1.54 -21.24 1.35
C PRO A 564 2.40 -20.40 0.40
N GLY A 565 2.96 -19.28 0.86
CA GLY A 565 3.96 -18.58 0.07
C GLY A 565 5.31 -19.30 0.20
N LEU A 566 6.00 -19.46 -0.93
CA LEU A 566 7.33 -20.06 -1.05
C LEU A 566 8.31 -18.96 -1.46
N ASP A 567 9.52 -18.96 -0.91
CA ASP A 567 10.57 -17.99 -1.26
C ASP A 567 10.89 -18.08 -2.76
N ARG A 568 11.34 -16.96 -3.33
CA ARG A 568 11.76 -16.86 -4.73
C ARG A 568 13.19 -16.35 -4.80
N LEU A 569 14.10 -17.19 -5.25
CA LEU A 569 15.52 -16.90 -5.33
C LEU A 569 15.96 -16.96 -6.79
N PHE A 570 16.65 -15.92 -7.25
CA PHE A 570 17.14 -15.78 -8.63
C PHE A 570 18.62 -15.44 -8.58
N GLY A 571 19.50 -16.33 -9.05
CA GLY A 571 20.94 -16.07 -9.17
C GLY A 571 21.23 -15.01 -10.24
N GLU A 572 20.59 -15.15 -11.40
CA GLU A 572 20.75 -14.31 -12.58
C GLU A 572 22.03 -14.59 -13.37
N ALA A 573 23.12 -13.84 -13.21
CA ALA A 573 24.30 -13.98 -14.08
C ALA A 573 25.58 -14.23 -13.29
N GLY A 574 26.00 -15.49 -13.23
CA GLY A 574 27.26 -15.94 -12.65
C GLY A 574 27.12 -17.36 -12.13
N ASN A 575 28.10 -17.85 -11.37
CA ASN A 575 28.04 -19.21 -10.81
C ASN A 575 27.53 -19.13 -9.37
N ASP A 576 26.23 -19.28 -9.22
CA ASP A 576 25.52 -18.94 -8.01
C ASP A 576 25.35 -20.14 -7.09
N THR A 577 25.25 -19.88 -5.79
CA THR A 577 24.92 -20.89 -4.78
C THR A 577 23.64 -20.51 -4.06
N ILE A 578 22.56 -21.23 -4.35
CA ILE A 578 21.24 -21.00 -3.76
C ILE A 578 20.96 -22.09 -2.73
N LEU A 579 20.61 -21.68 -1.50
CA LEU A 579 20.30 -22.58 -0.39
C LEU A 579 18.88 -22.30 0.12
N ILE A 580 18.00 -23.25 -0.09
CA ILE A 580 16.61 -23.25 0.38
C ILE A 580 16.56 -23.79 1.82
N ASP A 581 15.56 -23.38 2.61
CA ASP A 581 15.43 -23.78 4.01
C ASP A 581 14.65 -25.08 4.23
N ARG A 582 13.68 -25.18 5.15
CA ARG A 582 12.92 -26.43 5.39
C ARG A 582 11.56 -26.46 4.71
N ASP A 583 11.04 -25.31 4.31
CA ASP A 583 9.79 -25.22 3.57
C ASP A 583 10.10 -25.16 2.07
N GLY A 584 9.10 -25.39 1.20
CA GLY A 584 9.33 -25.36 -0.25
C GLY A 584 9.73 -23.96 -0.76
N ALA A 585 10.48 -23.88 -1.86
CA ALA A 585 10.88 -22.65 -2.54
C ALA A 585 10.84 -22.75 -4.07
N PHE A 586 10.86 -21.59 -4.74
CA PHE A 586 11.19 -21.45 -6.16
C PHE A 586 12.62 -20.90 -6.28
N ALA A 587 13.52 -21.64 -6.92
CA ALA A 587 14.90 -21.21 -7.14
C ALA A 587 15.29 -21.32 -8.61
N PHE A 588 15.90 -20.26 -9.13
CA PHE A 588 16.39 -20.16 -10.51
C PHE A 588 17.87 -19.78 -10.47
N GLY A 589 18.73 -20.59 -11.09
CA GLY A 589 20.16 -20.35 -11.22
C GLY A 589 20.43 -19.18 -12.17
N GLY A 590 20.28 -19.41 -13.46
CA GLY A 590 20.35 -18.36 -14.47
C GLY A 590 21.43 -18.64 -15.53
N GLU A 591 22.36 -17.72 -15.75
CA GLU A 591 23.53 -17.93 -16.60
C GLU A 591 24.76 -18.27 -15.76
N GLY A 592 25.26 -19.50 -15.82
CA GLY A 592 26.50 -19.94 -15.19
C GLY A 592 26.37 -21.33 -14.57
N ASP A 593 27.46 -21.87 -14.02
CA ASP A 593 27.46 -23.22 -13.44
C ASP A 593 26.95 -23.15 -11.99
N ASP A 594 25.65 -23.34 -11.78
CA ASP A 594 24.96 -23.04 -10.54
C ASP A 594 24.89 -24.24 -9.58
N ARG A 595 24.76 -23.92 -8.29
CA ARG A 595 24.58 -24.91 -7.23
C ARG A 595 23.35 -24.57 -6.39
N ILE A 596 22.27 -25.33 -6.59
CA ILE A 596 21.01 -25.14 -5.88
C ILE A 596 20.73 -26.33 -4.95
N ILE A 597 20.46 -26.05 -3.68
CA ILE A 597 20.17 -27.05 -2.65
C ILE A 597 18.81 -26.73 -2.00
N GLY A 598 17.86 -27.61 -2.24
CA GLY A 598 16.52 -27.71 -1.67
C GLY A 598 16.47 -28.19 -0.21
N GLY A 599 15.26 -28.15 0.33
CA GLY A 599 14.90 -28.31 1.73
C GLY A 599 14.27 -29.64 2.10
N ASP A 600 13.36 -29.62 3.09
CA ASP A 600 12.54 -30.76 3.52
C ASP A 600 11.08 -30.66 2.97
N GLY A 601 10.77 -29.63 2.18
CA GLY A 601 9.45 -29.38 1.57
C GLY A 601 9.49 -29.43 0.05
N ASP A 602 8.31 -29.43 -0.59
CA ASP A 602 8.19 -29.54 -2.06
C ASP A 602 8.79 -28.30 -2.77
N ASP A 603 9.95 -28.48 -3.42
CA ASP A 603 10.72 -27.42 -4.08
C ASP A 603 10.55 -27.38 -5.61
N GLU A 604 10.66 -26.19 -6.22
CA GLU A 604 10.79 -26.02 -7.67
C GLU A 604 12.12 -25.34 -7.99
N ILE A 605 13.05 -26.10 -8.57
CA ILE A 605 14.45 -25.71 -8.81
C ILE A 605 14.74 -25.77 -10.31
N GLN A 606 15.30 -24.69 -10.86
CA GLN A 606 15.72 -24.59 -12.25
C GLN A 606 17.16 -24.08 -12.34
N GLY A 607 18.04 -24.81 -13.04
CA GLY A 607 19.43 -24.44 -13.27
C GLY A 607 19.60 -23.37 -14.36
N ASP A 608 18.84 -23.52 -15.46
CA ASP A 608 18.89 -22.67 -16.66
C ASP A 608 20.10 -22.93 -17.59
N ASN A 609 21.07 -22.03 -17.72
CA ASN A 609 22.20 -22.24 -18.65
C ASN A 609 23.50 -22.47 -17.86
N GLY A 610 24.10 -23.65 -17.95
CA GLY A 610 25.38 -23.97 -17.33
C GLY A 610 25.47 -25.44 -16.95
N ASP A 611 26.63 -25.86 -16.43
CA ASP A 611 26.78 -27.22 -15.91
C ASP A 611 26.33 -27.25 -14.42
N ASP A 612 25.04 -27.48 -14.17
CA ASP A 612 24.41 -27.20 -12.87
C ASP A 612 24.40 -28.39 -11.90
N VAL A 613 24.36 -28.08 -10.60
CA VAL A 613 24.24 -29.08 -9.52
C VAL A 613 23.02 -28.78 -8.67
N LEU A 614 21.97 -29.56 -8.88
CA LEU A 614 20.65 -29.38 -8.26
C LEU A 614 20.34 -30.53 -7.28
N SER A 615 19.81 -30.20 -6.10
CA SER A 615 19.39 -31.18 -5.09
C SER A 615 18.03 -30.77 -4.51
N GLY A 616 17.01 -31.63 -4.53
CA GLY A 616 15.68 -31.36 -3.98
C GLY A 616 15.62 -31.54 -2.46
N GLY A 617 16.17 -32.64 -1.94
CA GLY A 617 16.21 -32.88 -0.50
C GLY A 617 15.08 -33.82 -0.05
N GLY A 618 14.15 -33.34 0.77
CA GLY A 618 12.92 -34.06 1.08
C GLY A 618 11.72 -33.26 0.62
N GLY A 619 10.62 -33.93 0.27
CA GLY A 619 9.49 -33.28 -0.41
C GLY A 619 9.24 -33.93 -1.77
N ASN A 620 8.21 -33.48 -2.47
CA ASN A 620 7.96 -33.84 -3.85
C ASN A 620 8.51 -32.72 -4.73
N ASP A 621 9.76 -32.85 -5.16
CA ASP A 621 10.49 -31.74 -5.74
C ASP A 621 10.40 -31.75 -7.27
N ALA A 622 10.51 -30.59 -7.91
CA ALA A 622 10.62 -30.43 -9.36
C ALA A 622 11.96 -29.79 -9.71
N LEU A 623 12.87 -30.55 -10.31
CA LEU A 623 14.21 -30.11 -10.69
C LEU A 623 14.32 -30.11 -12.22
N ALA A 624 14.73 -28.99 -12.79
CA ALA A 624 15.06 -28.84 -14.22
C ALA A 624 16.51 -28.36 -14.36
N GLY A 625 17.35 -29.12 -15.06
CA GLY A 625 18.75 -28.76 -15.37
C GLY A 625 18.78 -27.56 -16.30
N GLY A 626 18.48 -27.80 -17.58
CA GLY A 626 18.37 -26.73 -18.58
C GLY A 626 19.34 -26.99 -19.73
N ASP A 627 20.15 -26.02 -20.11
CA ASP A 627 21.21 -26.20 -21.12
C ASP A 627 22.56 -26.44 -20.40
N GLY A 628 23.21 -27.58 -20.59
CA GLY A 628 24.55 -27.87 -20.05
C GLY A 628 24.68 -29.30 -19.56
N VAL A 629 25.74 -29.64 -18.82
CA VAL A 629 25.92 -31.00 -18.27
C VAL A 629 25.55 -31.02 -16.80
N ASP A 630 24.33 -31.46 -16.51
CA ASP A 630 23.72 -31.24 -15.21
C ASP A 630 23.77 -32.47 -14.29
N SER A 631 23.74 -32.20 -12.99
CA SER A 631 23.67 -33.21 -11.94
C SER A 631 22.47 -32.93 -11.02
N LEU A 632 21.37 -33.65 -11.25
CA LEU A 632 20.12 -33.53 -10.50
C LEU A 632 19.99 -34.65 -9.47
N GLN A 633 19.63 -34.30 -8.23
CA GLN A 633 19.33 -35.25 -7.16
C GLN A 633 17.96 -34.91 -6.56
N GLY A 634 16.95 -35.78 -6.71
CA GLY A 634 15.61 -35.59 -6.13
C GLY A 634 15.68 -35.67 -4.61
N GLY A 635 15.65 -36.89 -4.07
CA GLY A 635 15.94 -37.12 -2.66
C GLY A 635 14.91 -38.04 -2.04
N SER A 636 14.08 -37.55 -1.12
CA SER A 636 12.98 -38.33 -0.56
C SER A 636 11.62 -37.71 -0.84
N GLY A 637 10.79 -38.44 -1.58
CA GLY A 637 9.44 -38.06 -1.97
C GLY A 637 9.24 -38.29 -3.47
N ASP A 638 8.13 -37.82 -4.02
CA ASP A 638 7.78 -38.08 -5.42
C ASP A 638 8.29 -36.94 -6.31
N ASP A 639 9.53 -37.06 -6.76
CA ASP A 639 10.26 -36.00 -7.45
C ASP A 639 10.11 -36.03 -8.98
N ILE A 640 10.18 -34.87 -9.62
CA ILE A 640 10.27 -34.68 -11.07
C ILE A 640 11.68 -34.17 -11.37
N LEU A 641 12.45 -34.91 -12.18
CA LEU A 641 13.77 -34.52 -12.64
C LEU A 641 13.75 -34.44 -14.17
N ASP A 642 14.07 -33.27 -14.72
CA ASP A 642 14.25 -33.03 -16.17
C ASP A 642 15.68 -32.57 -16.43
N GLY A 643 16.47 -33.37 -17.15
CA GLY A 643 17.86 -33.05 -17.48
C GLY A 643 17.99 -31.85 -18.41
N GLY A 644 17.07 -31.71 -19.38
CA GLY A 644 17.18 -30.67 -20.39
C GLY A 644 18.11 -31.08 -21.54
N ALA A 645 19.08 -30.25 -21.91
CA ALA A 645 19.97 -30.45 -23.03
C ALA A 645 21.41 -30.63 -22.53
N GLY A 646 21.96 -31.83 -22.64
CA GLY A 646 23.15 -32.17 -21.87
C GLY A 646 23.52 -33.64 -21.91
N ASP A 647 24.64 -34.00 -21.29
CA ASP A 647 24.93 -35.41 -20.98
C ASP A 647 24.69 -35.60 -19.47
N ASP A 648 23.44 -35.69 -19.05
CA ASP A 648 23.04 -35.38 -17.68
C ASP A 648 23.11 -36.59 -16.73
N ARG A 649 23.23 -36.27 -15.43
CA ARG A 649 23.28 -37.26 -14.36
C ARG A 649 22.12 -37.07 -13.39
N LEU A 650 21.17 -38.00 -13.40
CA LEU A 650 19.92 -37.89 -12.65
C LEU A 650 19.85 -38.94 -11.53
N LEU A 651 19.68 -38.50 -10.28
CA LEU A 651 19.59 -39.32 -9.07
C LEU A 651 18.19 -39.12 -8.46
N PRO A 652 17.18 -39.91 -8.88
CA PRO A 652 15.81 -39.71 -8.41
C PRO A 652 15.61 -39.92 -6.90
N GLY A 653 16.43 -40.73 -6.24
CA GLY A 653 16.25 -41.00 -4.81
C GLY A 653 15.08 -41.95 -4.51
N THR A 654 14.49 -41.82 -3.31
CA THR A 654 13.38 -42.65 -2.83
C THR A 654 12.04 -41.98 -3.12
N GLY A 655 11.03 -42.74 -3.52
CA GLY A 655 9.68 -42.27 -3.85
C GLY A 655 9.32 -42.57 -5.31
N HIS A 656 8.27 -41.92 -5.81
CA HIS A 656 7.70 -42.16 -7.14
C HIS A 656 8.11 -41.10 -8.15
N ASN A 657 9.34 -41.24 -8.64
CA ASN A 657 9.96 -40.16 -9.41
C ASN A 657 9.60 -40.19 -10.91
N ILE A 658 9.46 -39.01 -11.52
CA ILE A 658 9.42 -38.83 -12.97
C ILE A 658 10.80 -38.34 -13.39
N VAL A 659 11.48 -39.09 -14.25
CA VAL A 659 12.81 -38.74 -14.73
C VAL A 659 12.81 -38.66 -16.26
N ASP A 660 13.12 -37.49 -16.78
CA ASP A 660 13.36 -37.23 -18.19
C ASP A 660 14.83 -36.81 -18.36
N GLY A 661 15.59 -37.53 -19.18
CA GLY A 661 16.97 -37.14 -19.49
C GLY A 661 17.07 -36.04 -20.54
N GLY A 662 16.02 -35.84 -21.35
CA GLY A 662 16.01 -34.80 -22.38
C GLY A 662 16.89 -35.10 -23.60
N ASP A 663 17.60 -34.08 -24.09
CA ASP A 663 18.43 -34.08 -25.29
C ASP A 663 19.90 -34.34 -24.94
N GLY A 664 20.39 -35.56 -25.10
CA GLY A 664 21.82 -35.84 -25.18
C GLY A 664 22.18 -37.26 -24.81
N PHE A 665 23.11 -37.47 -23.88
CA PHE A 665 23.50 -38.81 -23.42
C PHE A 665 23.41 -38.93 -21.91
N ASP A 666 22.26 -39.42 -21.45
CA ASP A 666 21.88 -39.23 -20.06
C ASP A 666 22.01 -40.50 -19.24
N THR A 667 22.33 -40.31 -17.95
CA THR A 667 22.55 -41.39 -16.99
C THR A 667 21.68 -41.23 -15.76
N VAL A 668 20.73 -42.16 -15.57
CA VAL A 668 20.00 -42.32 -14.30
C VAL A 668 20.76 -43.23 -13.36
N VAL A 669 20.86 -42.86 -12.09
CA VAL A 669 21.52 -43.67 -11.06
C VAL A 669 20.56 -44.09 -9.96
N LEU A 670 20.40 -45.41 -9.83
CA LEU A 670 19.56 -46.07 -8.82
C LEU A 670 20.44 -46.68 -7.72
N THR A 671 20.05 -46.52 -6.46
CA THR A 671 20.90 -46.82 -5.30
C THR A 671 20.88 -48.29 -4.86
N GLY A 672 19.90 -49.07 -5.30
CA GLY A 672 19.85 -50.53 -5.14
C GLY A 672 20.66 -51.32 -6.18
N GLY A 673 20.78 -52.63 -5.98
CA GLY A 673 21.35 -53.54 -6.98
C GLY A 673 20.30 -53.99 -8.01
N VAL A 674 20.72 -54.39 -9.22
CA VAL A 674 19.80 -54.77 -10.33
C VAL A 674 18.73 -55.80 -9.93
N ALA A 675 19.04 -56.77 -9.07
CA ALA A 675 18.08 -57.80 -8.64
C ALA A 675 16.94 -57.27 -7.76
N SER A 676 17.07 -56.08 -7.20
CA SER A 676 16.05 -55.43 -6.37
C SER A 676 15.01 -54.68 -7.19
N TYR A 677 15.17 -54.59 -8.51
CA TYR A 677 14.26 -53.87 -9.39
C TYR A 677 13.54 -54.82 -10.37
N SER A 678 12.32 -54.44 -10.73
CA SER A 678 11.53 -55.00 -11.83
C SER A 678 11.23 -53.90 -12.85
N TYR A 679 10.80 -54.28 -14.05
CA TYR A 679 10.48 -53.29 -15.09
C TYR A 679 9.09 -53.49 -15.66
N LEU A 680 8.54 -52.40 -16.17
CA LEU A 680 7.29 -52.37 -16.91
C LEU A 680 7.40 -51.38 -18.08
N VAL A 681 7.03 -51.82 -19.28
CA VAL A 681 6.94 -50.94 -20.46
C VAL A 681 5.48 -50.66 -20.76
N SER A 682 5.09 -49.39 -20.72
CA SER A 682 3.73 -48.93 -21.06
C SER A 682 3.82 -47.79 -22.07
N GLY A 683 3.36 -48.04 -23.30
CA GLY A 683 3.48 -47.08 -24.39
C GLY A 683 4.95 -46.83 -24.77
N ALA A 684 5.39 -45.57 -24.69
CA ALA A 684 6.77 -45.15 -24.99
C ALA A 684 7.65 -45.02 -23.72
N SER A 685 7.10 -45.24 -22.54
CA SER A 685 7.79 -45.03 -21.26
C SER A 685 8.20 -46.37 -20.63
N THR A 686 9.38 -46.36 -19.98
CA THR A 686 9.88 -47.49 -19.19
C THR A 686 9.76 -47.13 -17.71
N PHE A 687 9.11 -47.98 -16.94
CA PHE A 687 9.00 -47.88 -15.49
C PHE A 687 9.98 -48.85 -14.87
N VAL A 688 10.76 -48.37 -13.89
CA VAL A 688 11.64 -49.20 -13.06
C VAL A 688 11.07 -49.17 -11.65
N ILE A 689 10.82 -50.35 -11.08
CA ILE A 689 10.08 -50.54 -9.82
C ILE A 689 10.99 -51.29 -8.84
N GLY A 690 11.35 -50.67 -7.72
CA GLY A 690 12.20 -51.27 -6.67
C GLY A 690 11.69 -50.98 -5.25
N GLU A 691 12.49 -51.35 -4.25
CA GLU A 691 12.16 -51.14 -2.83
C GLU A 691 12.14 -49.65 -2.42
N GLU A 692 12.78 -48.80 -3.22
CA GLU A 692 12.86 -47.35 -3.01
C GLU A 692 11.68 -46.61 -3.68
N GLY A 693 10.77 -47.32 -4.36
CA GLY A 693 9.65 -46.73 -5.10
C GLY A 693 9.69 -47.07 -6.60
N ALA A 694 8.82 -46.41 -7.38
CA ALA A 694 8.70 -46.65 -8.81
C ALA A 694 8.99 -45.38 -9.60
N SER A 695 10.02 -45.41 -10.44
CA SER A 695 10.41 -44.27 -11.26
C SER A 695 10.01 -44.48 -12.72
N ARG A 696 9.36 -43.47 -13.31
CA ARG A 696 9.11 -43.39 -14.74
C ARG A 696 10.34 -42.76 -15.40
N ILE A 697 11.05 -43.52 -16.21
CA ILE A 697 12.26 -43.06 -16.90
C ILE A 697 11.97 -42.95 -18.40
N VAL A 698 12.23 -41.77 -18.97
CA VAL A 698 12.14 -41.48 -20.40
C VAL A 698 13.39 -40.75 -20.87
N ASN A 699 13.71 -40.87 -22.16
CA ASN A 699 14.85 -40.21 -22.82
C ASN A 699 16.18 -40.34 -22.04
N VAL A 700 16.53 -41.57 -21.65
CA VAL A 700 17.78 -41.87 -20.93
C VAL A 700 18.50 -43.02 -21.61
N GLU A 701 19.79 -42.86 -21.88
CA GLU A 701 20.62 -43.85 -22.55
C GLU A 701 21.17 -44.90 -21.58
N HIS A 702 21.49 -44.50 -20.34
CA HIS A 702 22.15 -45.33 -19.35
C HIS A 702 21.42 -45.37 -17.99
N VAL A 703 21.28 -46.58 -17.43
CA VAL A 703 20.78 -46.77 -16.06
C VAL A 703 21.85 -47.49 -15.24
N ALA A 704 22.41 -46.80 -14.27
CA ALA A 704 23.41 -47.31 -13.35
C ALA A 704 22.76 -47.78 -12.04
N PHE A 705 23.18 -48.96 -11.58
CA PHE A 705 22.80 -49.54 -10.29
C PHE A 705 24.03 -49.64 -9.39
N ALA A 706 23.85 -49.87 -8.09
CA ALA A 706 24.96 -49.95 -7.13
C ALA A 706 26.02 -51.03 -7.47
N ASN A 707 25.65 -52.06 -8.22
CA ASN A 707 26.51 -53.20 -8.55
C ASN A 707 26.92 -53.31 -10.04
N GLU A 708 26.22 -52.65 -10.97
CA GLU A 708 26.50 -52.68 -12.41
C GLU A 708 25.76 -51.55 -13.16
N ALA A 709 26.18 -51.23 -14.39
CA ALA A 709 25.50 -50.25 -15.25
C ALA A 709 25.00 -50.92 -16.53
N LEU A 710 23.77 -50.62 -16.92
CA LEU A 710 23.07 -51.19 -18.07
C LEU A 710 22.68 -50.09 -19.06
N GLY A 711 22.77 -50.37 -20.35
CA GLY A 711 22.15 -49.50 -21.36
C GLY A 711 20.62 -49.62 -21.28
N SER A 712 19.89 -48.55 -21.59
CA SER A 712 18.42 -48.52 -21.46
C SER A 712 17.71 -49.60 -22.30
N ALA A 713 18.26 -49.95 -23.45
CA ALA A 713 17.77 -51.05 -24.29
C ALA A 713 17.95 -52.47 -23.68
N ASP A 714 18.86 -52.61 -22.70
CA ASP A 714 19.21 -53.89 -22.07
C ASP A 714 18.46 -54.13 -20.73
N LEU A 715 17.74 -53.12 -20.22
CA LEU A 715 16.93 -53.20 -18.99
C LEU A 715 15.92 -54.36 -19.05
N ALA A 716 15.18 -54.47 -20.17
CA ALA A 716 14.14 -55.48 -20.36
C ALA A 716 14.66 -56.93 -20.40
N GLY A 717 15.96 -57.12 -20.65
CA GLY A 717 16.63 -58.42 -20.67
C GLY A 717 17.27 -58.81 -19.34
N SER A 718 17.48 -57.85 -18.44
CA SER A 718 18.25 -58.01 -17.20
C SER A 718 17.37 -57.93 -15.95
N LEU A 719 16.20 -57.28 -16.02
CA LEU A 719 15.22 -57.16 -14.94
C LEU A 719 14.05 -58.15 -15.13
N SER A 720 13.36 -58.53 -14.04
CA SER A 720 12.12 -59.30 -14.14
C SER A 720 10.94 -58.41 -14.54
N ALA A 721 10.08 -58.89 -15.44
CA ALA A 721 8.86 -58.16 -15.84
C ALA A 721 7.82 -58.14 -14.71
N PHE A 722 7.12 -57.02 -14.54
CA PHE A 722 6.01 -56.89 -13.59
C PHE A 722 4.88 -57.90 -13.86
N ASP A 723 4.38 -58.57 -12.82
CA ASP A 723 3.32 -59.60 -12.91
C ASP A 723 1.96 -59.04 -12.48
N GLY A 724 1.21 -58.52 -13.46
CA GLY A 724 -0.10 -57.92 -13.23
C GLY A 724 -1.16 -58.86 -12.64
N LEU A 725 -1.04 -60.18 -12.77
CA LEU A 725 -2.01 -61.11 -12.17
C LEU A 725 -1.82 -61.21 -10.65
N ARG A 726 -0.58 -61.18 -10.17
CA ARG A 726 -0.31 -61.18 -8.73
C ARG A 726 -0.77 -59.88 -8.07
N TYR A 727 -0.55 -58.76 -8.74
CA TYR A 727 -1.01 -57.46 -8.30
C TYR A 727 -2.54 -57.40 -8.13
N ILE A 728 -3.33 -57.91 -9.09
CA ILE A 728 -4.79 -57.98 -8.93
C ILE A 728 -5.18 -58.84 -7.73
N ALA A 729 -4.53 -59.99 -7.59
CA ALA A 729 -4.90 -60.96 -6.55
C ALA A 729 -4.63 -60.46 -5.12
N GLY A 730 -3.72 -59.49 -4.93
CA GLY A 730 -3.50 -58.86 -3.63
C GLY A 730 -4.65 -57.97 -3.15
N TYR A 731 -5.51 -57.50 -4.07
CA TYR A 731 -6.48 -56.45 -3.75
C TYR A 731 -7.90 -56.75 -4.24
N GLY A 732 -8.81 -56.91 -3.28
CA GLY A 732 -10.21 -57.28 -3.53
C GLY A 732 -10.99 -56.32 -4.43
N ASP A 733 -10.68 -55.04 -4.38
CA ASP A 733 -11.30 -54.02 -5.22
C ASP A 733 -10.77 -54.02 -6.66
N LEU A 734 -9.49 -54.33 -6.88
CA LEU A 734 -8.93 -54.55 -8.22
C LEU A 734 -9.50 -55.81 -8.86
N ILE A 735 -9.72 -56.87 -8.08
CA ILE A 735 -10.44 -58.07 -8.53
C ILE A 735 -11.84 -57.68 -9.04
N ALA A 736 -12.56 -56.84 -8.29
CA ALA A 736 -13.90 -56.39 -8.67
C ALA A 736 -13.89 -55.46 -9.90
N ALA A 737 -12.85 -54.65 -10.06
CA ALA A 737 -12.73 -53.66 -11.14
C ALA A 737 -12.25 -54.26 -12.47
N PHE A 738 -11.25 -55.14 -12.43
CA PHE A 738 -10.53 -55.61 -13.63
C PHE A 738 -10.73 -57.09 -13.94
N GLY A 739 -11.18 -57.90 -12.96
CA GLY A 739 -11.21 -59.35 -13.13
C GLY A 739 -9.81 -59.90 -13.45
N PRO A 740 -9.66 -60.97 -14.25
CA PRO A 740 -8.36 -61.62 -14.53
C PRO A 740 -7.52 -60.88 -15.59
N ASP A 741 -7.83 -59.62 -15.86
CA ASP A 741 -7.18 -58.83 -16.91
C ASP A 741 -5.87 -58.22 -16.41
N ALA A 742 -4.80 -59.01 -16.55
CA ALA A 742 -3.43 -58.61 -16.19
C ALA A 742 -2.98 -57.30 -16.86
N ASP A 743 -3.40 -57.05 -18.10
CA ASP A 743 -2.97 -55.87 -18.86
C ASP A 743 -3.65 -54.61 -18.33
N SER A 744 -4.95 -54.67 -18.03
CA SER A 744 -5.70 -53.57 -17.42
C SER A 744 -5.22 -53.25 -16.01
N ALA A 745 -4.85 -54.27 -15.22
CA ALA A 745 -4.30 -54.06 -13.89
C ALA A 745 -2.87 -53.53 -13.90
N THR A 746 -2.07 -53.95 -14.88
CA THR A 746 -0.76 -53.36 -15.14
C THR A 746 -0.90 -51.88 -15.50
N ALA A 747 -1.88 -51.53 -16.34
CA ALA A 747 -2.19 -50.13 -16.66
C ALA A 747 -2.74 -49.34 -15.46
N HIS A 748 -3.56 -49.97 -14.61
CA HIS A 748 -4.03 -49.38 -13.35
C HIS A 748 -2.87 -49.10 -12.39
N TYR A 749 -1.95 -50.06 -12.23
CA TYR A 749 -0.79 -49.90 -11.36
C TYR A 749 0.05 -48.70 -11.76
N VAL A 750 0.30 -48.55 -13.07
CA VAL A 750 0.98 -47.41 -13.67
C VAL A 750 0.23 -46.08 -13.45
N ALA A 751 -1.10 -46.10 -13.51
CA ALA A 751 -1.90 -44.89 -13.50
C ALA A 751 -2.33 -44.42 -12.10
N SER A 752 -2.49 -45.32 -11.14
CA SER A 752 -3.15 -45.04 -9.85
C SER A 752 -2.79 -46.00 -8.71
N GLY A 753 -2.27 -47.19 -9.01
CA GLY A 753 -2.08 -48.24 -8.01
C GLY A 753 -1.11 -47.88 -6.87
N PHE A 754 -0.07 -47.10 -7.14
CA PHE A 754 0.92 -46.72 -6.13
C PHE A 754 0.46 -45.59 -5.21
N ALA A 755 -0.26 -44.57 -5.72
CA ALA A 755 -0.85 -43.50 -4.90
C ALA A 755 -1.89 -44.02 -3.89
N GLU A 756 -2.43 -45.22 -4.14
CA GLU A 756 -3.32 -45.94 -3.25
C GLU A 756 -2.59 -46.80 -2.20
N GLY A 757 -1.25 -46.74 -2.15
CA GLY A 757 -0.41 -47.45 -1.17
C GLY A 757 -0.23 -48.95 -1.44
N ARG A 758 -0.32 -49.39 -2.70
CA ARG A 758 -0.36 -50.82 -3.05
C ARG A 758 1.02 -51.39 -3.43
N ASP A 759 1.42 -52.48 -2.79
CA ASP A 759 2.63 -53.26 -3.06
C ASP A 759 2.46 -54.23 -4.26
N ALA A 760 3.56 -54.54 -4.94
CA ALA A 760 3.64 -55.55 -6.00
C ALA A 760 3.59 -57.01 -5.48
N LYS A 761 3.73 -57.26 -4.17
CA LYS A 761 4.00 -58.60 -3.61
C LYS A 761 2.91 -59.21 -2.72
N GLU A 762 1.74 -58.59 -2.57
CA GLU A 762 0.81 -58.93 -1.48
C GLU A 762 -0.01 -60.24 -1.64
N PHE A 763 0.22 -61.06 -2.67
CA PHE A 763 -0.48 -62.35 -2.83
C PHE A 763 0.45 -63.53 -3.12
N ASP A 764 0.63 -64.41 -2.12
CA ASP A 764 1.25 -65.72 -2.32
C ASP A 764 0.20 -66.78 -2.72
N VAL A 765 0.28 -67.15 -3.99
CA VAL A 765 -0.60 -68.13 -4.58
C VAL A 765 -0.36 -69.58 -4.10
N LEU A 766 0.85 -69.91 -3.65
CA LEU A 766 1.11 -71.25 -3.13
C LEU A 766 0.35 -71.48 -1.82
N ASP A 767 0.33 -70.49 -0.95
CA ASP A 767 -0.38 -70.55 0.33
C ASP A 767 -1.89 -70.49 0.13
N TYR A 768 -2.36 -69.69 -0.83
CA TYR A 768 -3.76 -69.71 -1.26
C TYR A 768 -4.20 -71.11 -1.72
N ILE A 769 -3.38 -71.83 -2.48
CA ILE A 769 -3.71 -73.21 -2.86
C ILE A 769 -3.73 -74.10 -1.62
N ALA A 770 -2.73 -73.99 -0.75
CA ALA A 770 -2.56 -74.86 0.42
C ALA A 770 -3.70 -74.69 1.45
N GLY A 771 -4.29 -73.51 1.57
CA GLY A 771 -5.40 -73.24 2.50
C GLY A 771 -6.70 -73.99 2.20
N TYR A 772 -6.92 -74.47 0.96
CA TYR A 772 -8.22 -75.04 0.54
C TYR A 772 -8.08 -76.37 -0.20
N ASP A 773 -8.71 -77.42 0.37
CA ASP A 773 -8.74 -78.79 -0.18
C ASP A 773 -9.09 -78.88 -1.67
N ASP A 774 -10.10 -78.13 -2.07
CA ASP A 774 -10.63 -78.18 -3.42
C ASP A 774 -9.70 -77.53 -4.44
N LEU A 775 -8.92 -76.52 -4.02
CA LEU A 775 -7.91 -75.87 -4.87
C LEU A 775 -6.67 -76.73 -5.05
N ILE A 776 -6.22 -77.39 -3.98
CA ILE A 776 -5.14 -78.41 -4.05
C ILE A 776 -5.48 -79.44 -5.11
N ALA A 777 -6.70 -79.99 -5.05
CA ALA A 777 -7.15 -81.00 -5.99
C ALA A 777 -7.34 -80.47 -7.42
N ALA A 778 -7.71 -79.19 -7.57
CA ALA A 778 -7.98 -78.57 -8.87
C ALA A 778 -6.72 -78.10 -9.61
N PHE A 779 -5.77 -77.47 -8.90
CA PHE A 779 -4.63 -76.77 -9.49
C PHE A 779 -3.27 -77.40 -9.18
N GLY A 780 -3.16 -78.19 -8.10
CA GLY A 780 -1.88 -78.75 -7.67
C GLY A 780 -0.85 -77.64 -7.44
N THR A 781 0.26 -77.64 -8.18
CA THR A 781 1.30 -76.59 -8.09
C THR A 781 1.22 -75.55 -9.23
N ASP A 782 0.13 -75.51 -10.01
CA ASP A 782 -0.04 -74.52 -11.08
C ASP A 782 -0.49 -73.18 -10.51
N THR A 783 0.51 -72.39 -10.13
CA THR A 783 0.35 -71.08 -9.50
C THR A 783 -0.41 -70.10 -10.37
N GLN A 784 -0.10 -70.03 -11.67
CA GLN A 784 -0.76 -69.06 -12.55
C GLN A 784 -2.25 -69.38 -12.79
N ALA A 785 -2.62 -70.66 -12.81
CA ALA A 785 -4.03 -71.05 -12.88
C ALA A 785 -4.78 -70.75 -11.57
N ALA A 786 -4.14 -70.97 -10.42
CA ALA A 786 -4.72 -70.69 -9.11
C ALA A 786 -4.89 -69.19 -8.83
N THR A 787 -3.91 -68.35 -9.23
CA THR A 787 -4.04 -66.89 -9.13
C THR A 787 -5.25 -66.40 -9.94
N ARG A 788 -5.40 -66.88 -11.19
CA ARG A 788 -6.57 -66.56 -12.02
C ARG A 788 -7.88 -67.05 -11.40
N HIS A 789 -7.89 -68.24 -10.81
CA HIS A 789 -9.07 -68.76 -10.12
C HIS A 789 -9.48 -67.86 -8.94
N TYR A 790 -8.52 -67.41 -8.13
CA TYR A 790 -8.82 -66.52 -7.01
C TYR A 790 -9.50 -65.25 -7.49
N ILE A 791 -8.96 -64.64 -8.54
CA ILE A 791 -9.49 -63.41 -9.15
C ILE A 791 -10.87 -63.64 -9.78
N ASP A 792 -11.04 -64.70 -10.57
CA ASP A 792 -12.27 -64.95 -11.35
C ASP A 792 -13.48 -65.35 -10.49
N GLY A 793 -13.26 -65.92 -9.31
CA GLY A 793 -14.35 -66.42 -8.49
C GLY A 793 -14.01 -66.72 -7.04
N GLY A 794 -12.76 -67.08 -6.73
CA GLY A 794 -12.37 -67.43 -5.37
C GLY A 794 -12.62 -66.31 -4.34
N PHE A 795 -12.28 -65.07 -4.67
CA PHE A 795 -12.52 -63.91 -3.81
C PHE A 795 -14.02 -63.64 -3.58
N VAL A 796 -14.83 -63.66 -4.65
CA VAL A 796 -16.29 -63.42 -4.57
C VAL A 796 -17.01 -64.51 -3.77
N GLU A 797 -16.47 -65.73 -3.75
CA GLU A 797 -16.95 -66.84 -2.92
C GLU A 797 -16.64 -66.66 -1.42
N GLY A 798 -15.98 -65.56 -1.03
CA GLY A 798 -15.63 -65.24 0.35
C GLY A 798 -14.47 -66.08 0.88
N ARG A 799 -13.63 -66.61 -0.03
CA ARG A 799 -12.37 -67.24 0.38
C ARG A 799 -11.43 -66.13 0.86
N SER A 800 -10.88 -66.32 2.05
CA SER A 800 -9.88 -65.43 2.64
C SER A 800 -8.52 -65.63 1.98
N ASP A 801 -7.76 -64.55 1.94
CA ASP A 801 -6.32 -64.42 1.70
C ASP A 801 -5.45 -64.99 2.83
N ALA A 802 -6.03 -65.44 3.95
CA ALA A 802 -5.29 -66.02 5.07
C ALA A 802 -4.38 -67.15 4.57
N LEU A 803 -3.08 -66.85 4.62
CA LEU A 803 -2.03 -67.66 4.06
C LEU A 803 -1.81 -68.87 4.97
N PHE A 804 -1.89 -70.06 4.39
CA PHE A 804 -1.31 -71.24 5.02
C PHE A 804 0.18 -70.98 5.20
N ASP A 805 0.65 -70.85 6.45
CA ASP A 805 2.06 -70.61 6.70
C ASP A 805 2.85 -71.92 6.60
N GLY A 806 3.60 -72.06 5.51
CA GLY A 806 4.45 -73.21 5.25
C GLY A 806 5.55 -73.42 6.27
N LEU A 807 6.07 -72.35 6.90
CA LEU A 807 7.09 -72.44 7.96
C LEU A 807 6.47 -72.98 9.24
N GLN A 808 5.33 -72.45 9.66
CA GLN A 808 4.66 -72.95 10.85
C GLN A 808 4.20 -74.40 10.67
N TYR A 809 3.71 -74.77 9.48
CA TYR A 809 3.39 -76.16 9.17
C TYR A 809 4.60 -77.09 9.30
N ILE A 810 5.78 -76.68 8.78
CA ILE A 810 7.00 -77.47 8.94
C ILE A 810 7.37 -77.57 10.43
N ALA A 811 7.31 -76.47 11.18
CA ALA A 811 7.66 -76.41 12.59
C ALA A 811 6.79 -77.33 13.47
N SER A 812 5.53 -77.57 13.09
CA SER A 812 4.61 -78.47 13.81
C SER A 812 5.01 -79.95 13.77
N TYR A 813 5.82 -80.40 12.80
CA TYR A 813 6.12 -81.82 12.60
C TYR A 813 7.62 -82.07 12.46
N GLY A 814 8.22 -82.77 13.43
CA GLY A 814 9.66 -83.02 13.48
C GLY A 814 10.24 -83.75 12.26
N ASP A 815 9.46 -84.60 11.58
CA ASP A 815 9.88 -85.25 10.33
C ASP A 815 9.89 -84.29 9.13
N LEU A 816 9.06 -83.24 9.14
CA LEU A 816 9.11 -82.17 8.14
C LEU A 816 10.29 -81.24 8.36
N ILE A 817 10.60 -80.92 9.61
CA ILE A 817 11.79 -80.14 9.99
C ILE A 817 13.04 -80.80 9.39
N GLU A 818 13.17 -82.13 9.55
CA GLU A 818 14.29 -82.89 8.98
C GLU A 818 14.28 -82.95 7.44
N ALA A 819 13.10 -82.87 6.81
CA ALA A 819 12.94 -83.02 5.37
C ALA A 819 13.12 -81.72 4.57
N PHE A 820 12.60 -80.60 5.08
CA PHE A 820 12.50 -79.33 4.33
C PHE A 820 13.28 -78.19 4.97
N GLY A 821 13.68 -78.29 6.24
CA GLY A 821 14.33 -77.17 6.93
C GLY A 821 13.41 -75.94 6.92
N THR A 822 13.96 -74.75 6.69
CA THR A 822 13.22 -73.47 6.73
C THR A 822 12.67 -73.03 5.35
N ASP A 823 12.38 -73.96 4.45
CA ASP A 823 11.82 -73.65 3.12
C ASP A 823 10.29 -73.63 3.20
N ALA A 824 9.72 -72.45 3.48
CA ALA A 824 8.28 -72.20 3.62
C ALA A 824 7.48 -72.77 2.45
N ASP A 825 7.87 -72.39 1.24
CA ASP A 825 7.22 -72.83 0.02
C ASP A 825 7.31 -74.34 -0.17
N ALA A 826 8.40 -74.98 0.27
CA ALA A 826 8.50 -76.44 0.24
C ALA A 826 7.52 -77.08 1.22
N GLY A 827 7.28 -76.46 2.37
CA GLY A 827 6.24 -76.83 3.33
C GLY A 827 4.84 -76.74 2.73
N ALA A 828 4.50 -75.60 2.13
CA ALA A 828 3.25 -75.40 1.39
C ALA A 828 3.11 -76.41 0.24
N ARG A 829 4.14 -76.57 -0.60
CA ARG A 829 4.14 -77.57 -1.69
C ARG A 829 4.00 -79.00 -1.16
N HIS A 830 4.64 -79.34 -0.05
CA HIS A 830 4.49 -80.66 0.57
C HIS A 830 3.06 -80.88 1.05
N PHE A 831 2.48 -79.90 1.74
CA PHE A 831 1.10 -79.95 2.19
C PHE A 831 0.13 -80.19 1.02
N ILE A 832 0.31 -79.44 -0.07
CA ILE A 832 -0.44 -79.58 -1.33
C ILE A 832 -0.25 -80.97 -1.96
N GLN A 833 0.99 -81.46 -2.02
CA GLN A 833 1.31 -82.70 -2.74
C GLN A 833 0.92 -83.99 -1.99
N GLY A 834 0.78 -83.95 -0.67
CA GLY A 834 0.43 -85.15 0.11
C GLY A 834 0.21 -85.00 1.61
N GLY A 835 0.46 -83.83 2.21
CA GLY A 835 0.41 -83.66 3.68
C GLY A 835 -0.95 -83.98 4.34
N ARG A 836 -2.08 -83.68 3.69
CA ARG A 836 -3.42 -84.05 4.21
C ARG A 836 -3.74 -85.53 4.08
N ASP A 837 -3.28 -86.17 3.00
CA ASP A 837 -3.44 -87.62 2.83
C ASP A 837 -2.70 -88.42 3.91
N GLU A 838 -1.66 -87.80 4.50
CA GLU A 838 -0.92 -88.30 5.66
C GLU A 838 -1.63 -88.04 7.01
N GLY A 839 -2.80 -87.39 6.99
CA GLY A 839 -3.63 -87.11 8.17
C GLY A 839 -3.11 -85.99 9.06
N ARG A 840 -2.27 -85.09 8.53
CA ARG A 840 -1.75 -83.94 9.27
C ARG A 840 -2.79 -82.81 9.32
N SER A 841 -2.89 -82.15 10.48
CA SER A 841 -3.76 -81.01 10.74
C SER A 841 -3.18 -79.72 10.14
N ASP A 842 -4.04 -78.75 9.88
CA ASP A 842 -3.71 -77.36 9.55
C ASP A 842 -3.43 -76.51 10.79
N ASP A 843 -3.50 -77.07 12.01
CA ASP A 843 -3.08 -76.39 13.24
C ASP A 843 -1.58 -76.03 13.16
N LEU A 844 -1.32 -74.73 13.05
CA LEU A 844 -0.02 -74.14 12.86
C LEU A 844 0.74 -74.03 14.20
N PHE A 845 2.07 -74.07 14.13
CA PHE A 845 2.97 -73.84 15.26
C PHE A 845 2.79 -72.41 15.82
N ASP A 846 2.56 -72.28 17.13
CA ASP A 846 2.45 -70.96 17.77
C ASP A 846 3.83 -70.37 18.10
N GLY A 847 4.28 -69.47 17.22
CA GLY A 847 5.56 -68.78 17.37
C GLY A 847 5.63 -67.83 18.57
N LEU A 848 4.51 -67.24 19.01
CA LEU A 848 4.50 -66.30 20.13
C LEU A 848 4.73 -67.04 21.43
N GLN A 849 4.05 -68.15 21.64
CA GLN A 849 4.23 -68.97 22.83
C GLN A 849 5.63 -69.57 22.90
N TYR A 850 6.18 -70.00 21.75
CA TYR A 850 7.56 -70.49 21.66
C TYR A 850 8.59 -69.44 22.08
N VAL A 851 8.48 -68.19 21.59
CA VAL A 851 9.41 -67.11 21.95
C VAL A 851 9.23 -66.68 23.41
N ALA A 852 7.98 -66.54 23.89
CA ALA A 852 7.68 -66.18 25.27
C ALA A 852 8.26 -67.19 26.28
N SER A 853 8.34 -68.47 25.89
CA SER A 853 8.93 -69.54 26.71
C SER A 853 10.46 -69.45 26.86
N HIS A 854 11.16 -68.66 26.04
CA HIS A 854 12.63 -68.67 25.94
C HIS A 854 13.24 -67.26 25.94
N GLY A 855 13.69 -66.82 27.13
CA GLY A 855 14.20 -65.45 27.34
C GLY A 855 15.43 -65.04 26.51
N ASP A 856 16.18 -65.99 25.95
CA ASP A 856 17.27 -65.69 25.01
C ASP A 856 16.79 -65.25 23.62
N LEU A 857 15.55 -65.60 23.25
CA LEU A 857 14.98 -65.32 21.92
C LEU A 857 14.21 -64.00 21.86
N ILE A 858 13.72 -63.50 23.00
CA ILE A 858 12.87 -62.30 23.11
C ILE A 858 13.51 -61.07 22.45
N GLY A 859 14.79 -60.79 22.74
CA GLY A 859 15.48 -59.62 22.20
C GLY A 859 16.02 -59.79 20.77
N ALA A 860 15.97 -61.00 20.22
CA ALA A 860 16.50 -61.33 18.89
C ALA A 860 15.39 -61.48 17.83
N ILE A 861 14.20 -61.94 18.25
CA ILE A 861 13.09 -62.29 17.35
C ILE A 861 11.84 -61.45 17.64
N GLY A 862 11.66 -60.93 18.87
CA GLY A 862 10.49 -60.11 19.21
C GLY A 862 9.17 -60.87 19.07
N THR A 863 8.12 -60.22 18.55
CA THR A 863 6.80 -60.84 18.31
C THR A 863 6.64 -61.44 16.91
N ASP A 864 7.75 -61.62 16.19
CA ASP A 864 7.76 -62.18 14.85
C ASP A 864 7.58 -63.71 14.91
N VAL A 865 6.37 -64.16 14.57
CA VAL A 865 5.97 -65.58 14.61
C VAL A 865 6.64 -66.42 13.54
N GLU A 866 6.98 -65.82 12.40
CA GLU A 866 7.63 -66.51 11.28
C GLU A 866 9.10 -66.73 11.60
N ALA A 867 9.80 -65.69 12.06
CA ALA A 867 11.17 -65.78 12.53
C ALA A 867 11.29 -66.75 13.73
N ALA A 868 10.26 -66.85 14.58
CA ALA A 868 10.17 -67.84 15.65
C ALA A 868 10.10 -69.28 15.13
N ALA A 869 9.25 -69.54 14.14
CA ALA A 869 9.15 -70.85 13.48
C ALA A 869 10.46 -71.23 12.78
N GLU A 870 11.07 -70.30 12.03
CA GLU A 870 12.38 -70.52 11.39
C GLU A 870 13.47 -70.85 12.40
N HIS A 871 13.52 -70.09 13.51
CA HIS A 871 14.47 -70.35 14.58
C HIS A 871 14.26 -71.74 15.19
N PHE A 872 13.02 -72.13 15.44
CA PHE A 872 12.69 -73.44 15.99
C PHE A 872 13.15 -74.57 15.07
N ILE A 873 12.82 -74.49 13.78
CA ILE A 873 13.21 -75.46 12.75
C ILE A 873 14.74 -75.59 12.68
N LYS A 874 15.44 -74.45 12.63
CA LYS A 874 16.89 -74.40 12.36
C LYS A 874 17.73 -74.78 13.57
N ASN A 875 17.32 -74.35 14.77
CA ASN A 875 18.12 -74.46 15.99
C ASN A 875 17.34 -75.09 17.15
N GLY A 876 16.10 -74.65 17.40
CA GLY A 876 15.32 -75.04 18.58
C GLY A 876 15.00 -76.53 18.69
N TYR A 877 14.57 -77.16 17.60
CA TYR A 877 14.21 -78.58 17.53
C TYR A 877 15.40 -79.49 17.86
N GLY A 878 16.57 -79.19 17.26
CA GLY A 878 17.80 -79.95 17.51
C GLY A 878 18.34 -79.78 18.93
N GLU A 879 18.03 -78.67 19.59
CA GLU A 879 18.34 -78.39 21.00
C GLU A 879 17.35 -79.03 21.99
N GLY A 880 16.28 -79.65 21.49
CA GLY A 880 15.25 -80.30 22.30
C GLY A 880 14.29 -79.33 22.99
N ARG A 881 14.15 -78.11 22.47
CA ARG A 881 13.15 -77.14 22.94
C ARG A 881 11.73 -77.64 22.60
N MET A 882 10.74 -77.31 23.41
CA MET A 882 9.34 -77.67 23.17
C MET A 882 8.63 -76.56 22.38
N ALA A 883 7.61 -76.95 21.59
CA ALA A 883 6.90 -76.04 20.70
C ALA A 883 5.90 -75.12 21.43
N ASP A 884 5.47 -75.49 22.62
CA ASP A 884 4.50 -74.77 23.44
C ASP A 884 4.71 -75.17 24.91
N ASP A 885 5.12 -74.20 25.76
CA ASP A 885 5.29 -74.38 27.22
C ASP A 885 5.03 -73.06 28.00
N PHE A 886 4.41 -72.04 27.37
CA PHE A 886 4.06 -70.76 28.01
C PHE A 886 2.54 -70.68 28.23
N ASP A 887 2.12 -70.58 29.49
CA ASP A 887 0.70 -70.45 29.86
C ASP A 887 0.37 -68.97 30.12
N GLY A 888 -0.15 -68.30 29.10
CA GLY A 888 -0.48 -66.87 29.13
C GLY A 888 -1.66 -66.54 30.04
N LEU A 889 -2.62 -67.45 30.21
CA LEU A 889 -3.69 -67.34 31.21
C LEU A 889 -3.15 -67.30 32.63
N ARG A 890 -2.14 -68.12 32.94
CA ARG A 890 -1.44 -68.10 34.24
C ARG A 890 -0.62 -66.83 34.44
N TYR A 891 -0.02 -66.30 33.37
CA TYR A 891 0.66 -65.01 33.37
C TYR A 891 -0.30 -63.83 33.62
N ILE A 892 -1.47 -63.81 32.97
CA ILE A 892 -2.53 -62.80 33.20
C ILE A 892 -3.03 -62.89 34.64
N ALA A 893 -3.35 -64.09 35.13
CA ALA A 893 -3.86 -64.28 36.49
C ALA A 893 -2.88 -63.83 37.60
N SER A 894 -1.58 -63.84 37.31
CA SER A 894 -0.53 -63.40 38.23
C SER A 894 -0.29 -61.87 38.20
N ASN A 895 -0.91 -61.14 37.26
CA ASN A 895 -0.72 -59.71 37.03
C ASN A 895 -2.07 -58.97 36.95
N ALA A 896 -2.49 -58.38 38.07
CA ALA A 896 -3.86 -57.86 38.25
C ALA A 896 -4.26 -56.73 37.28
N ASP A 897 -3.30 -55.98 36.74
CA ASP A 897 -3.51 -54.95 35.71
C ASP A 897 -3.83 -55.56 34.33
N LEU A 898 -3.24 -56.71 34.02
CA LEU A 898 -3.43 -57.39 32.73
C LEU A 898 -4.77 -58.13 32.63
N ILE A 899 -5.36 -58.53 33.75
CA ILE A 899 -6.68 -59.17 33.80
C ILE A 899 -7.76 -58.26 33.19
N VAL A 900 -7.67 -56.94 33.46
CA VAL A 900 -8.64 -55.96 32.95
C VAL A 900 -8.35 -55.58 31.49
N ALA A 901 -7.07 -55.61 31.09
CA ALA A 901 -6.63 -55.16 29.78
C ALA A 901 -6.72 -56.25 28.69
N LEU A 902 -6.42 -57.50 29.03
CA LEU A 902 -6.27 -58.60 28.08
C LEU A 902 -7.34 -59.70 28.26
N GLY A 903 -8.06 -59.74 29.38
CA GLY A 903 -9.10 -60.75 29.62
C GLY A 903 -8.53 -62.17 29.73
N ASP A 904 -9.07 -63.11 28.96
CA ASP A 904 -8.63 -64.52 28.85
C ASP A 904 -7.92 -64.82 27.51
N ASP A 905 -7.34 -63.80 26.87
CA ASP A 905 -6.62 -63.92 25.60
C ASP A 905 -5.14 -64.32 25.83
N ASP A 906 -4.87 -65.62 25.65
CA ASP A 906 -3.58 -66.27 25.87
C ASP A 906 -2.47 -65.74 24.94
N ASP A 907 -2.81 -65.43 23.69
CA ASP A 907 -1.85 -64.95 22.70
C ASP A 907 -1.51 -63.48 22.91
N ALA A 908 -2.51 -62.68 23.31
CA ALA A 908 -2.27 -61.30 23.75
C ALA A 908 -1.38 -61.26 25.00
N ALA A 909 -1.53 -62.24 25.89
CA ALA A 909 -0.68 -62.42 27.06
C ALA A 909 0.78 -62.70 26.66
N ALA A 910 1.00 -63.61 25.70
CA ALA A 910 2.32 -63.91 25.17
C ALA A 910 2.96 -62.70 24.49
N ARG A 911 2.21 -61.95 23.67
CA ARG A 911 2.69 -60.70 23.04
C ARG A 911 3.08 -59.64 24.07
N HIS A 912 2.24 -59.44 25.09
CA HIS A 912 2.53 -58.49 26.16
C HIS A 912 3.81 -58.88 26.93
N TYR A 913 3.97 -60.17 27.23
CA TYR A 913 5.15 -60.66 27.93
C TYR A 913 6.45 -60.38 27.14
N ILE A 914 6.43 -60.64 25.84
CA ILE A 914 7.57 -60.41 24.92
C ILE A 914 7.91 -58.93 24.81
N LEU A 915 6.91 -58.06 24.62
CA LEU A 915 7.12 -56.64 24.33
C LEU A 915 7.48 -55.81 25.57
N ALA A 916 6.92 -56.14 26.74
CA ALA A 916 7.02 -55.29 27.93
C ALA A 916 7.25 -56.08 29.22
N GLY A 917 6.61 -57.25 29.40
CA GLY A 917 6.57 -57.96 30.68
C GLY A 917 7.93 -58.33 31.28
N GLN A 918 8.91 -58.67 30.45
CA GLN A 918 10.26 -59.05 30.90
C GLN A 918 11.15 -57.84 31.24
N GLN A 919 11.03 -56.73 30.49
CA GLN A 919 11.70 -55.46 30.85
C GLN A 919 11.16 -54.89 32.17
N GLU A 920 9.88 -55.12 32.45
CA GLU A 920 9.23 -54.75 33.70
C GLU A 920 9.55 -55.70 34.87
N GLY A 921 10.30 -56.77 34.63
CA GLY A 921 10.76 -57.71 35.67
C GLY A 921 9.67 -58.60 36.26
N ARG A 922 8.59 -58.85 35.53
CA ARG A 922 7.44 -59.66 35.99
C ARG A 922 7.76 -61.16 35.90
N ASP A 923 7.50 -61.89 36.99
CA ASP A 923 7.77 -63.34 37.09
C ASP A 923 6.67 -64.16 36.39
N VAL A 924 7.07 -65.24 35.71
CA VAL A 924 6.18 -66.17 35.00
C VAL A 924 5.53 -67.20 35.93
N ASP A 925 6.05 -67.33 37.16
CA ASP A 925 5.57 -68.30 38.14
C ASP A 925 5.40 -67.73 39.57
N GLY A 926 4.24 -67.11 39.90
CA GLY A 926 3.86 -67.05 41.34
C GLY A 926 2.69 -66.16 41.80
N PHE A 927 1.51 -66.76 42.00
CA PHE A 927 0.49 -66.30 42.97
C PHE A 927 0.38 -67.32 44.13
N ASP A 928 0.63 -66.89 45.38
CA ASP A 928 0.50 -67.74 46.58
C ASP A 928 -0.83 -67.50 47.31
N ALA A 929 -1.84 -68.31 46.96
CA ALA A 929 -3.19 -68.20 47.52
C ALA A 929 -3.26 -68.44 49.04
N LEU A 930 -2.28 -69.15 49.62
CA LEU A 930 -2.24 -69.43 51.06
C LEU A 930 -1.73 -68.22 51.86
N ALA A 931 -0.82 -67.43 51.30
CA ALA A 931 -0.38 -66.16 51.87
C ALA A 931 -1.50 -65.09 51.82
N TYR A 932 -2.29 -65.08 50.74
CA TYR A 932 -3.47 -64.21 50.57
C TYR A 932 -4.56 -64.50 51.63
N ALA A 933 -4.85 -65.77 51.91
CA ALA A 933 -5.75 -66.17 52.99
C ALA A 933 -5.20 -65.80 54.38
N ALA A 934 -3.88 -65.93 54.59
CA ALA A 934 -3.26 -65.64 55.89
C ALA A 934 -3.30 -64.14 56.27
N ALA A 935 -3.29 -63.24 55.28
CA ALA A 935 -3.41 -61.80 55.48
C ALA A 935 -4.86 -61.33 55.74
N ASN A 936 -5.86 -62.16 55.42
CA ASN A 936 -7.29 -61.83 55.46
C ASN A 936 -8.08 -62.89 56.25
N PRO A 937 -8.23 -62.72 57.59
CA PRO A 937 -8.64 -63.78 58.51
C PRO A 937 -10.02 -64.38 58.25
N ASP A 938 -10.92 -63.65 57.61
CA ASP A 938 -12.24 -64.10 57.24
C ASP A 938 -12.25 -64.98 55.97
N LEU A 939 -11.31 -64.79 55.05
CA LEU A 939 -11.11 -65.68 53.90
C LEU A 939 -10.51 -67.02 54.34
N ALA A 940 -9.55 -67.00 55.27
CA ALA A 940 -9.07 -68.22 55.92
C ALA A 940 -10.17 -68.98 56.69
N ALA A 941 -11.18 -68.26 57.21
CA ALA A 941 -12.32 -68.87 57.88
C ALA A 941 -13.40 -69.40 56.91
N ALA A 942 -13.56 -68.76 55.75
CA ALA A 942 -14.56 -69.11 54.74
C ALA A 942 -14.10 -70.23 53.81
N PHE A 943 -12.84 -70.21 53.39
CA PHE A 943 -12.28 -71.10 52.36
C PHE A 943 -11.15 -72.00 52.89
N GLY A 944 -10.65 -71.78 54.10
CA GLY A 944 -9.64 -72.65 54.71
C GLY A 944 -8.29 -72.60 53.99
N THR A 945 -7.74 -73.77 53.66
CA THR A 945 -6.52 -73.92 52.84
C THR A 945 -6.84 -74.31 51.40
N ASP A 946 -8.07 -74.05 50.95
CA ASP A 946 -8.53 -74.41 49.61
C ASP A 946 -8.00 -73.41 48.59
N VAL A 947 -6.86 -73.76 47.99
CA VAL A 947 -6.04 -72.90 47.13
C VAL A 947 -6.82 -72.45 45.89
N ASP A 948 -7.69 -73.32 45.35
CA ASP A 948 -8.41 -73.05 44.11
C ASP A 948 -9.55 -72.04 44.37
N ALA A 949 -10.34 -72.27 45.42
CA ALA A 949 -11.40 -71.33 45.82
C ALA A 949 -10.85 -69.97 46.29
N LEU A 950 -9.66 -69.95 46.88
CA LEU A 950 -8.98 -68.72 47.28
C LEU A 950 -8.45 -67.92 46.08
N THR A 951 -7.99 -68.61 45.04
CA THR A 951 -7.54 -68.01 43.78
C THR A 951 -8.72 -67.48 42.98
N GLU A 952 -9.81 -68.24 42.89
CA GLU A 952 -11.05 -67.83 42.23
C GLU A 952 -11.70 -66.63 42.95
N HIS A 953 -11.72 -66.61 44.28
CA HIS A 953 -12.18 -65.45 45.05
C HIS A 953 -11.36 -64.18 44.79
N TYR A 954 -10.03 -64.29 44.67
CA TYR A 954 -9.15 -63.15 44.38
C TYR A 954 -9.45 -62.53 43.01
N ILE A 955 -9.64 -63.38 41.99
CA ILE A 955 -9.94 -62.99 40.61
C ILE A 955 -11.33 -62.32 40.52
N ASP A 956 -12.36 -62.87 41.19
CA ASP A 956 -13.76 -62.43 41.00
C ASP A 956 -14.19 -61.26 41.90
N THR A 957 -13.69 -61.15 43.12
CA THR A 957 -14.27 -60.23 44.14
C THR A 957 -13.25 -59.53 45.04
N GLY A 958 -12.00 -60.01 45.11
CA GLY A 958 -10.98 -59.50 46.02
C GLY A 958 -10.64 -58.01 45.83
N TYR A 959 -10.74 -57.50 44.59
CA TYR A 959 -10.41 -56.12 44.24
C TYR A 959 -11.39 -55.07 44.82
N PHE A 960 -12.69 -55.37 44.86
CA PHE A 960 -13.72 -54.41 45.30
C PHE A 960 -13.81 -54.24 46.83
N GLU A 961 -13.17 -55.13 47.60
CA GLU A 961 -13.23 -55.12 49.07
C GLU A 961 -12.03 -54.43 49.76
N HIS A 962 -11.08 -53.86 49.00
CA HIS A 962 -9.88 -53.15 49.49
C HIS A 962 -9.11 -53.91 50.59
N ARG A 963 -8.89 -55.20 50.39
CA ARG A 963 -8.23 -56.07 51.37
C ARG A 963 -6.72 -56.12 51.18
N VAL A 964 -5.99 -56.22 52.29
CA VAL A 964 -4.53 -56.07 52.30
C VAL A 964 -3.86 -57.35 51.82
N VAL A 965 -2.95 -57.23 50.85
CA VAL A 965 -1.96 -58.25 50.50
C VAL A 965 -0.69 -57.93 51.29
N ALA A 966 -0.09 -58.94 51.92
CA ALA A 966 1.03 -58.70 52.85
C ALA A 966 2.27 -58.12 52.12
N PRO A 967 2.98 -57.14 52.72
CA PRO A 967 4.14 -56.50 52.11
C PRO A 967 5.42 -57.33 52.26
N GLY A 968 6.19 -57.48 51.16
CA GLY A 968 7.62 -57.78 51.22
C GLY A 968 8.19 -58.71 50.14
N ALA A 969 8.61 -58.13 49.00
CA ALA A 969 9.85 -58.46 48.30
C ALA A 969 10.17 -57.38 47.23
N ASP A 970 10.60 -56.23 47.74
CA ASP A 970 11.46 -55.17 47.17
C ASP A 970 11.49 -54.79 45.67
N MET A 971 11.12 -53.51 45.45
CA MET A 971 11.86 -52.43 44.77
C MET A 971 12.41 -52.61 43.34
N PHE A 972 11.94 -51.76 42.41
CA PHE A 972 12.64 -50.52 42.03
C PHE A 972 11.69 -49.49 41.35
N MET A 973 12.01 -48.22 41.55
CA MET A 973 11.27 -47.04 41.10
C MET A 973 11.66 -46.56 39.70
N ALA A 974 10.71 -45.86 39.06
CA ALA A 974 10.84 -44.76 38.10
C ALA A 974 11.15 -45.08 36.61
N ALA A 975 10.16 -44.85 35.74
CA ALA A 975 10.09 -43.71 34.81
C ALA A 975 8.62 -43.40 34.50
#